data_AF-A0A4Q7Z828-F1
#
_entry.id   AF-A0A4Q7Z828-F1
#
_cell.length_a   1.000
_cell.length_b   1.000
_cell.length_c   1.000
_cell.angle_alpha   90.00
_cell.angle_beta   90.00
_cell.angle_gamma   90.00
#
_symmetry.space_group_name_H-M   'P 1'
#
loop_
_entity.id
_entity.type
_entity.pdbx_description
1 polymer ?
#
loop_
_entity_poly.entity_id
_entity_poly.type
_entity_poly.pdbx_seq_one_letter_code
_entity_poly.pdbx_strand_id
1 'polypeptide(L)'
;MGTGGKTAHQAYDVTPTASGPGDGTGPSESAGQAAQIPAELQALTASLTDGGLDPADIAGFQAATPKVAAALEQYGDGSDELKAAIGDAHAQQLAWLQQLTPQQLQQLAAAQGFQHSELVGLSGKQPHPLVHWLDPFYPADITSKQKIQEVAQARYAALAAGETINGLTLADLTPPPAPEPGDGTWTASLADVVGLQAQIATTLADLPYAKWGMSVEQITAVDAGLAAIVDAENKLATASCPDDPQTLAVAQAAAAHSISQALNGKVKTGAIPQLREAAVASGMLTAEQAGVLGNKELIAAARRSTPQGEAGALLQTADERAGQVADRLQAAVAINDLIGGPLKPKDPASWDAAGTAKLAELAPLIGKGYQAEAAINLWHGQAGVPLQKLSTVGAADCATGFRQWAKTQPVGELRSVAAALGLENAGVGTRAQVQNYIAGQWDTAIDTAALQSAVTAKATAAKPTPAAGGAAPAAATPAVTGAATEPASTAAKPKPAGTAKAGGPVVAKSAGWVAQHANLVAALKHAAASSSGLPARQDDKVVAGWDFGKGTSGSHLGGTHSKSLHTGPDGKPWMFKSDSSGGARAAAESDAARVFAAAGLPAVPVYRATVAGKSGSVQPLVTQADHFPASPKSWGQADADAIVRYHVAAWAVSNHDGHAANLLRTPAGGMLAIDLGQAYKFCDSDKLSMSYNPVGSTITHTLYQAHQSGSLPKGVTVNPAAAHPVLAAIEKIPDSQWRAMLHDTAHTGAKKGVSWAPAMRQRAAKTHGIPADKVSTAQVAEAFLDAAVDRKKGLRQAFTTFFGGELKLPGASTLLKGGQ
;
A
#
# COMPACT_ATOMS: atom_id res chain seq x y z
N MET A 1 52.18 -3.78 -17.16
CA MET A 1 53.62 -4.12 -17.14
C MET A 1 54.18 -3.69 -15.79
N GLY A 2 54.74 -4.62 -15.02
CA GLY A 2 55.61 -4.42 -13.84
C GLY A 2 54.97 -3.85 -12.56
N THR A 3 54.78 -4.58 -11.44
CA THR A 3 55.77 -4.87 -10.34
C THR A 3 56.21 -3.62 -9.58
N GLY A 4 56.21 -3.45 -8.25
CA GLY A 4 56.05 -4.31 -7.07
C GLY A 4 56.88 -3.71 -5.89
N GLY A 5 56.46 -3.90 -4.64
CA GLY A 5 57.25 -3.70 -3.38
C GLY A 5 57.21 -2.28 -2.78
N LYS A 6 56.80 -1.99 -1.53
CA LYS A 6 56.99 -2.50 -0.13
C LYS A 6 57.94 -1.60 0.70
N THR A 7 57.37 -1.03 1.78
CA THR A 7 57.92 -0.71 3.13
C THR A 7 59.04 0.33 3.33
N ALA A 8 58.81 1.34 4.19
CA ALA A 8 59.23 1.37 5.61
C ALA A 8 58.96 2.76 6.27
N HIS A 9 58.90 2.75 7.61
CA HIS A 9 58.32 3.77 8.52
C HIS A 9 59.30 4.84 9.08
N GLN A 10 58.68 5.79 9.81
CA GLN A 10 59.14 6.60 10.96
C GLN A 10 59.77 7.97 10.67
N ALA A 11 59.69 8.99 11.52
CA ALA A 11 58.85 9.46 12.64
C ALA A 11 59.58 10.74 13.15
N TYR A 12 58.91 11.77 13.66
CA TYR A 12 59.46 12.63 14.72
C TYR A 12 58.35 13.31 15.53
N ASP A 13 58.44 13.14 16.85
CA ASP A 13 57.66 13.77 17.93
C ASP A 13 58.10 15.23 18.16
N VAL A 14 57.16 16.09 18.59
CA VAL A 14 57.45 17.16 19.58
C VAL A 14 56.22 17.43 20.46
N THR A 15 56.46 17.47 21.78
CA THR A 15 55.54 17.79 22.89
C THR A 15 55.38 19.31 23.17
N PRO A 16 54.41 19.74 24.01
CA PRO A 16 53.89 21.12 24.04
C PRO A 16 54.38 21.97 25.23
N THR A 17 54.10 23.28 25.21
CA THR A 17 54.26 24.19 26.37
C THR A 17 53.10 25.19 26.43
N ALA A 18 52.68 25.55 27.65
CA ALA A 18 51.43 26.22 27.99
C ALA A 18 51.53 27.72 28.34
N SER A 19 50.35 28.38 28.27
CA SER A 19 49.81 29.46 29.15
C SER A 19 49.92 30.94 28.73
N GLY A 20 48.76 31.63 28.69
CA GLY A 20 48.61 33.09 28.78
C GLY A 20 47.29 33.66 28.19
N PRO A 21 46.43 34.41 28.94
CA PRO A 21 45.01 34.62 28.61
C PRO A 21 44.64 36.04 28.09
N GLY A 22 43.49 36.19 27.42
CA GLY A 22 42.88 37.51 27.12
C GLY A 22 41.60 37.44 26.27
N ASP A 23 40.54 38.08 26.77
CA ASP A 23 39.15 38.12 26.30
C ASP A 23 38.90 38.69 24.89
N GLY A 24 37.77 38.29 24.26
CA GLY A 24 37.15 39.07 23.18
C GLY A 24 36.25 38.28 22.21
N THR A 25 34.95 38.46 22.33
CA THR A 25 33.83 37.87 21.58
C THR A 25 33.81 38.12 20.06
N GLY A 26 33.50 37.07 19.28
CA GLY A 26 33.02 37.12 17.89
C GLY A 26 33.13 35.74 17.21
N PRO A 27 32.10 35.21 16.50
CA PRO A 27 32.07 33.82 16.08
C PRO A 27 32.98 33.62 14.88
N SER A 28 34.14 33.00 15.10
CA SER A 28 34.94 32.44 14.01
C SER A 28 34.57 30.98 13.86
N GLU A 29 34.16 30.62 12.64
CA GLU A 29 34.04 29.25 12.16
C GLU A 29 35.29 28.45 12.57
N SER A 30 35.08 27.30 13.23
CA SER A 30 36.13 26.31 13.43
C SER A 30 35.68 24.96 12.91
N ALA A 31 36.49 24.46 11.99
CA ALA A 31 36.40 23.17 11.35
C ALA A 31 36.38 21.99 12.34
N GLY A 32 35.65 20.94 11.94
CA GLY A 32 36.02 19.54 12.15
C GLY A 32 36.18 19.06 13.60
N GLN A 33 35.07 18.78 14.28
CA GLN A 33 35.05 17.72 15.28
C GLN A 33 34.65 16.41 14.57
N ALA A 34 35.63 15.53 14.37
CA ALA A 34 35.35 14.11 14.21
C ALA A 34 34.71 13.63 15.53
N ALA A 35 33.52 13.04 15.43
CA ALA A 35 32.83 12.47 16.57
C ALA A 35 33.72 11.37 17.19
N GLN A 36 34.25 11.60 18.39
CA GLN A 36 34.91 10.56 19.17
C GLN A 36 33.87 9.52 19.57
N ILE A 37 34.15 8.25 19.28
CA ILE A 37 33.38 7.10 19.78
C ILE A 37 33.40 7.16 21.31
N PRO A 38 32.24 7.16 21.99
CA PRO A 38 32.20 7.16 23.46
C PRO A 38 32.91 5.93 24.02
N ALA A 39 33.75 6.11 25.04
CA ALA A 39 34.49 5.04 25.71
C ALA A 39 33.58 3.91 26.25
N GLU A 40 32.32 4.23 26.54
CA GLU A 40 31.28 3.28 26.94
C GLU A 40 30.92 2.26 25.85
N LEU A 41 30.99 2.66 24.58
CA LEU A 41 30.69 1.78 23.44
C LEU A 41 31.86 0.83 23.15
N GLN A 42 33.10 1.29 23.32
CA GLN A 42 34.29 0.41 23.30
C GLN A 42 34.30 -0.58 24.47
N ALA A 43 33.86 -0.16 25.67
CA ALA A 43 33.70 -1.05 26.80
C ALA A 43 32.57 -2.07 26.59
N LEU A 44 31.47 -1.69 25.92
CA LEU A 44 30.37 -2.58 25.53
C LEU A 44 30.84 -3.62 24.50
N THR A 45 31.53 -3.19 23.44
CA THR A 45 32.14 -4.09 22.45
C THR A 45 33.14 -5.02 23.11
N ALA A 46 34.02 -4.52 23.97
CA ALA A 46 34.99 -5.35 24.71
C ALA A 46 34.32 -6.38 25.63
N SER A 47 33.20 -6.03 26.30
CA SER A 47 32.43 -6.96 27.14
C SER A 47 31.69 -8.06 26.35
N LEU A 48 31.47 -7.84 25.04
CA LEU A 48 30.81 -8.80 24.14
C LEU A 48 31.83 -9.63 23.33
N THR A 49 33.07 -9.16 23.20
CA THR A 49 34.11 -9.80 22.37
C THR A 49 35.20 -10.56 23.13
N ASP A 50 35.34 -10.38 24.44
CA ASP A 50 36.37 -11.08 25.22
C ASP A 50 35.79 -12.32 25.92
N GLY A 51 35.97 -13.48 25.26
CA GLY A 51 35.47 -14.77 25.72
C GLY A 51 33.98 -14.94 25.45
N GLY A 52 33.63 -15.65 24.37
CA GLY A 52 32.25 -15.83 23.93
C GLY A 52 31.30 -16.14 25.09
N LEU A 53 30.15 -15.44 25.12
CA LEU A 53 29.09 -15.65 26.10
C LEU A 53 28.80 -17.14 26.22
N ASP A 54 29.15 -17.72 27.37
CA ASP A 54 28.76 -19.08 27.72
C ASP A 54 27.23 -19.18 27.55
N PRO A 55 26.69 -20.18 26.84
CA PRO A 55 25.25 -20.44 26.81
C PRO A 55 24.61 -20.57 28.20
N ALA A 56 25.41 -20.79 29.25
CA ALA A 56 24.98 -20.77 30.66
C ALA A 56 24.88 -19.35 31.28
N ASP A 57 25.44 -18.29 30.68
CA ASP A 57 25.43 -16.93 31.21
C ASP A 57 24.23 -16.09 30.70
N ILE A 58 23.04 -16.56 31.05
CA ILE A 58 21.77 -15.88 30.76
C ILE A 58 21.73 -14.48 31.42
N ALA A 59 22.37 -14.31 32.58
CA ALA A 59 22.41 -13.06 33.33
C ALA A 59 23.26 -11.99 32.63
N GLY A 60 24.42 -12.37 32.07
CA GLY A 60 25.26 -11.49 31.26
C GLY A 60 24.54 -10.99 30.00
N PHE A 61 23.81 -11.87 29.32
CA PHE A 61 22.99 -11.50 28.15
C PHE A 61 21.87 -10.52 28.51
N GLN A 62 21.16 -10.77 29.61
CA GLN A 62 20.09 -9.88 30.09
C GLN A 62 20.61 -8.49 30.48
N ALA A 63 21.82 -8.41 31.06
CA ALA A 63 22.44 -7.14 31.42
C ALA A 63 22.97 -6.34 30.22
N ALA A 64 23.32 -7.01 29.12
CA ALA A 64 23.82 -6.39 27.89
C ALA A 64 22.70 -5.89 26.96
N THR A 65 21.58 -6.61 26.91
CA THR A 65 20.44 -6.35 26.00
C THR A 65 19.90 -4.90 26.04
N PRO A 66 19.58 -4.30 27.21
CA PRO A 66 19.08 -2.92 27.27
C PRO A 66 20.15 -1.89 26.88
N LYS A 67 21.45 -2.20 27.05
CA LYS A 67 22.56 -1.32 26.66
C LYS A 67 22.72 -1.27 25.15
N VAL A 68 22.54 -2.40 24.47
CA VAL A 68 22.53 -2.48 23.00
C VAL A 68 21.32 -1.76 22.43
N ALA A 69 20.14 -1.95 23.01
CA ALA A 69 18.92 -1.23 22.60
C ALA A 69 19.06 0.30 22.78
N ALA A 70 19.59 0.76 23.92
CA ALA A 70 19.86 2.19 24.15
C ALA A 70 20.91 2.76 23.19
N ALA A 71 21.95 1.98 22.87
CA ALA A 71 22.93 2.37 21.85
C ALA A 71 22.32 2.45 20.45
N LEU A 72 21.39 1.56 20.11
CA LEU A 72 20.64 1.59 18.85
C LEU A 72 19.78 2.86 18.73
N GLU A 73 19.10 3.23 19.80
CA GLU A 73 18.23 4.40 19.85
C GLU A 73 19.02 5.72 19.83
N GLN A 74 20.13 5.77 20.57
CA GLN A 74 20.95 6.98 20.69
C GLN A 74 21.89 7.19 19.50
N TYR A 75 22.33 6.11 18.86
CA TYR A 75 23.42 6.14 17.87
C TYR A 75 23.13 5.36 16.57
N GLY A 76 21.91 4.84 16.38
CA GLY A 76 21.52 4.09 15.18
C GLY A 76 21.69 4.88 13.88
N ASP A 77 21.70 6.21 13.96
CA ASP A 77 21.94 7.14 12.85
C ASP A 77 23.37 7.72 12.82
N GLY A 78 24.28 7.19 13.64
CA GLY A 78 25.67 7.65 13.78
C GLY A 78 26.58 7.34 12.58
N SER A 79 27.90 7.45 12.78
CA SER A 79 28.89 7.22 11.72
C SER A 79 28.85 5.78 11.18
N ASP A 80 29.40 5.57 9.98
CA ASP A 80 29.42 4.24 9.35
C ASP A 80 30.17 3.19 10.21
N GLU A 81 31.20 3.61 10.96
CA GLU A 81 31.91 2.76 11.92
C GLU A 81 31.01 2.34 13.10
N LEU A 82 30.13 3.24 13.56
CA LEU A 82 29.21 2.99 14.65
C LEU A 82 28.10 2.03 14.22
N LYS A 83 27.59 2.21 12.99
CA LYS A 83 26.63 1.29 12.36
C LYS A 83 27.21 -0.11 12.16
N ALA A 84 28.47 -0.21 11.75
CA ALA A 84 29.16 -1.50 11.61
C ALA A 84 29.33 -2.21 12.98
N ALA A 85 29.78 -1.50 14.01
CA ALA A 85 29.93 -2.06 15.35
C ALA A 85 28.58 -2.54 15.95
N ILE A 86 27.51 -1.77 15.72
CA ILE A 86 26.14 -2.14 16.10
C ILE A 86 25.68 -3.39 15.33
N GLY A 87 25.96 -3.47 14.03
CA GLY A 87 25.63 -4.63 13.19
C GLY A 87 26.38 -5.91 13.60
N ASP A 88 27.65 -5.80 13.98
CA ASP A 88 28.44 -6.94 14.46
C ASP A 88 27.92 -7.45 15.81
N ALA A 89 27.54 -6.53 16.72
CA ALA A 89 26.88 -6.89 17.97
C ALA A 89 25.54 -7.61 17.72
N HIS A 90 24.75 -7.16 16.74
CA HIS A 90 23.50 -7.84 16.34
C HIS A 90 23.75 -9.28 15.92
N ALA A 91 24.70 -9.48 15.01
CA ALA A 91 24.98 -10.79 14.43
C ALA A 91 25.42 -11.79 15.50
N GLN A 92 26.26 -11.35 16.45
CA GLN A 92 26.68 -12.17 17.59
C GLN A 92 25.51 -12.51 18.50
N GLN A 93 24.65 -11.54 18.81
CA GLN A 93 23.49 -11.74 19.66
C GLN A 93 22.47 -12.71 19.04
N LEU A 94 22.19 -12.56 17.74
CA LEU A 94 21.31 -13.44 17.00
C LEU A 94 21.88 -14.86 16.92
N ALA A 95 23.18 -15.00 16.68
CA ALA A 95 23.86 -16.30 16.68
C ALA A 95 23.79 -16.99 18.04
N TRP A 96 23.90 -16.25 19.14
CA TRP A 96 23.73 -16.78 20.50
C TRP A 96 22.30 -17.26 20.75
N LEU A 97 21.28 -16.43 20.43
CA LEU A 97 19.87 -16.82 20.58
C LEU A 97 19.52 -18.10 19.78
N GLN A 98 20.12 -18.28 18.61
CA GLN A 98 19.91 -19.47 17.77
C GLN A 98 20.55 -20.75 18.33
N GLN A 99 21.52 -20.65 19.25
CA GLN A 99 22.15 -21.80 19.89
C GLN A 99 21.37 -22.30 21.12
N LEU A 100 20.47 -21.47 21.67
CA LEU A 100 19.67 -21.84 22.82
C LEU A 100 18.65 -22.93 22.48
N THR A 101 18.44 -23.83 23.43
CA THR A 101 17.34 -24.79 23.37
C THR A 101 15.98 -24.08 23.48
N PRO A 102 14.87 -24.69 23.00
CA PRO A 102 13.54 -24.13 23.18
C PRO A 102 13.22 -23.78 24.64
N GLN A 103 13.61 -24.63 25.59
CA GLN A 103 13.41 -24.40 27.02
C GLN A 103 14.17 -23.16 27.52
N GLN A 104 15.41 -22.97 27.10
CA GLN A 104 16.20 -21.77 27.46
C GLN A 104 15.60 -20.50 26.85
N LEU A 105 15.13 -20.56 25.60
CA LEU A 105 14.44 -19.44 24.95
C LEU A 105 13.14 -19.08 25.68
N GLN A 106 12.39 -20.08 26.13
CA GLN A 106 11.15 -19.90 26.90
C GLN A 106 11.44 -19.21 28.24
N GLN A 107 12.41 -19.72 29.00
CA GLN A 107 12.84 -19.11 30.27
C GLN A 107 13.30 -17.67 30.09
N LEU A 108 14.09 -17.39 29.05
CA LEU A 108 14.57 -16.05 28.75
C LEU A 108 13.43 -15.10 28.34
N ALA A 109 12.48 -15.56 27.53
CA ALA A 109 11.31 -14.78 27.14
C ALA A 109 10.41 -14.47 28.33
N ALA A 110 10.13 -15.46 29.19
CA ALA A 110 9.36 -15.27 30.41
C ALA A 110 10.01 -14.26 31.35
N ALA A 111 11.34 -14.31 31.50
CA ALA A 111 12.09 -13.33 32.30
C ALA A 111 12.04 -11.90 31.74
N GLN A 112 11.77 -11.74 30.44
CA GLN A 112 11.56 -10.43 29.80
C GLN A 112 10.07 -10.05 29.68
N GLY A 113 9.17 -10.76 30.37
CA GLY A 113 7.74 -10.45 30.41
C GLY A 113 6.89 -11.09 29.30
N PHE A 114 7.44 -12.00 28.49
CA PHE A 114 6.64 -12.78 27.55
C PHE A 114 5.70 -13.72 28.30
N GLN A 115 4.41 -13.65 28.00
CA GLN A 115 3.40 -14.48 28.65
C GLN A 115 3.22 -15.82 27.91
N HIS A 116 3.15 -16.92 28.66
CA HIS A 116 2.91 -18.28 28.15
C HIS A 116 3.93 -18.75 27.10
N SER A 117 5.22 -18.54 27.39
CA SER A 117 6.34 -18.87 26.50
C SER A 117 6.35 -20.33 26.03
N GLU A 118 5.89 -21.25 26.87
CA GLU A 118 5.77 -22.69 26.64
C GLU A 118 4.86 -23.03 25.46
N LEU A 119 3.94 -22.12 25.12
CA LEU A 119 2.99 -22.27 24.02
C LEU A 119 3.51 -21.76 22.68
N VAL A 120 4.80 -21.43 22.58
CA VAL A 120 5.45 -20.95 21.35
C VAL A 120 6.35 -22.03 20.76
N GLY A 121 6.50 -22.05 19.43
CA GLY A 121 7.42 -22.97 18.76
C GLY A 121 7.00 -24.44 18.67
N LEU A 122 5.76 -24.78 19.08
CA LEU A 122 5.21 -26.14 19.12
C LEU A 122 5.31 -26.95 17.81
N SER A 123 5.45 -26.27 16.66
CA SER A 123 5.63 -26.94 15.36
C SER A 123 7.02 -27.51 15.11
N GLY A 124 8.01 -27.22 15.98
CA GLY A 124 9.41 -27.64 15.81
C GLY A 124 10.15 -26.96 14.65
N LYS A 125 9.54 -26.00 13.95
CA LYS A 125 10.16 -25.25 12.85
C LYS A 125 11.24 -24.29 13.36
N GLN A 126 12.38 -24.27 12.68
CA GLN A 126 13.49 -23.36 12.95
C GLN A 126 13.49 -22.15 11.99
N PRO A 127 13.96 -20.97 12.42
CA PRO A 127 14.35 -20.65 13.79
C PRO A 127 13.12 -20.60 14.74
N HIS A 128 13.32 -20.94 16.01
CA HIS A 128 12.27 -20.89 17.02
C HIS A 128 11.69 -19.47 17.10
N PRO A 129 10.35 -19.26 17.14
CA PRO A 129 9.78 -17.90 17.06
C PRO A 129 10.23 -16.95 18.17
N LEU A 130 10.55 -17.46 19.37
CA LEU A 130 11.09 -16.64 20.45
C LEU A 130 12.47 -16.03 20.14
N VAL A 131 13.24 -16.58 19.19
CA VAL A 131 14.48 -15.93 18.72
C VAL A 131 14.16 -14.55 18.14
N HIS A 132 13.09 -14.43 17.34
CA HIS A 132 12.64 -13.15 16.79
C HIS A 132 12.08 -12.22 17.87
N TRP A 133 11.37 -12.78 18.85
CA TRP A 133 10.78 -11.98 19.93
C TRP A 133 11.82 -11.41 20.89
N LEU A 134 12.84 -12.19 21.23
CA LEU A 134 13.93 -11.83 22.15
C LEU A 134 14.99 -10.91 21.53
N ASP A 135 15.01 -10.75 20.21
CA ASP A 135 16.00 -9.93 19.52
C ASP A 135 15.71 -8.43 19.73
N PRO A 136 16.59 -7.67 20.41
CA PRO A 136 16.35 -6.26 20.73
C PRO A 136 16.45 -5.32 19.52
N PHE A 137 16.95 -5.79 18.37
CA PHE A 137 17.00 -4.99 17.15
C PHE A 137 15.63 -4.76 16.53
N TYR A 138 14.66 -5.59 16.89
CA TYR A 138 13.27 -5.35 16.59
C TYR A 138 12.63 -4.53 17.71
N PRO A 139 12.03 -3.37 17.40
CA PRO A 139 11.26 -2.59 18.37
C PRO A 139 10.27 -3.48 19.14
N ALA A 140 10.12 -3.24 20.44
CA ALA A 140 9.25 -4.05 21.29
C ALA A 140 7.78 -4.05 20.81
N ASP A 141 7.36 -2.96 20.18
CA ASP A 141 6.00 -2.70 19.68
C ASP A 141 5.78 -3.13 18.22
N ILE A 142 6.77 -3.75 17.56
CA ILE A 142 6.59 -4.18 16.17
C ILE A 142 5.50 -5.27 16.07
N THR A 143 4.66 -5.17 15.04
CA THR A 143 3.53 -6.09 14.81
C THR A 143 3.93 -7.56 14.80
N SER A 144 5.13 -7.91 14.34
CA SER A 144 5.60 -9.31 14.35
C SER A 144 5.82 -9.87 15.76
N LYS A 145 6.28 -9.06 16.72
CA LYS A 145 6.45 -9.50 18.11
C LYS A 145 5.10 -9.65 18.81
N GLN A 146 4.21 -8.68 18.59
CA GLN A 146 2.83 -8.72 19.06
C GLN A 146 2.12 -10.00 18.59
N LYS A 147 2.21 -10.34 17.30
CA LYS A 147 1.62 -11.57 16.76
C LYS A 147 2.14 -12.85 17.41
N ILE A 148 3.41 -12.91 17.81
CA ILE A 148 3.96 -14.09 18.51
C ILE A 148 3.33 -14.21 19.90
N GLN A 149 3.21 -13.09 20.62
CA GLN A 149 2.55 -13.02 21.93
C GLN A 149 1.04 -13.33 21.84
N GLU A 150 0.34 -12.79 20.84
CA GLU A 150 -1.08 -13.05 20.58
C GLU A 150 -1.34 -14.53 20.30
N VAL A 151 -0.47 -15.20 19.53
CA VAL A 151 -0.59 -16.65 19.28
C VAL A 151 -0.40 -17.46 20.56
N ALA A 152 0.52 -17.07 21.44
CA ALA A 152 0.69 -17.73 22.74
C ALA A 152 -0.54 -17.53 23.63
N GLN A 153 -1.06 -16.30 23.71
CA GLN A 153 -2.27 -15.97 24.47
C GLN A 153 -3.51 -16.70 23.94
N ALA A 154 -3.68 -16.79 22.61
CA ALA A 154 -4.79 -17.53 22.01
C ALA A 154 -4.72 -19.03 22.33
N ARG A 155 -3.51 -19.62 22.32
CA ARG A 155 -3.31 -21.02 22.74
C ARG A 155 -3.61 -21.21 24.23
N TYR A 156 -3.18 -20.28 25.07
CA TYR A 156 -3.49 -20.32 26.50
C TYR A 156 -4.99 -20.26 26.74
N ALA A 157 -5.69 -19.35 26.07
CA ALA A 157 -7.13 -19.21 26.18
C ALA A 157 -7.89 -20.48 25.71
N ALA A 158 -7.39 -21.17 24.69
CA ALA A 158 -7.90 -22.48 24.29
C ALA A 158 -7.71 -23.55 25.37
N LEU A 159 -6.52 -23.63 25.98
CA LEU A 159 -6.25 -24.54 27.10
C LEU A 159 -7.11 -24.22 28.33
N ALA A 160 -7.29 -22.93 28.63
CA ALA A 160 -8.16 -22.46 29.71
C ALA A 160 -9.63 -22.85 29.46
N ALA A 161 -10.06 -22.90 28.20
CA ALA A 161 -11.37 -23.40 27.80
C ALA A 161 -11.48 -24.95 27.81
N GLY A 162 -10.43 -25.66 28.22
CA GLY A 162 -10.39 -27.13 28.31
C GLY A 162 -9.99 -27.84 27.01
N GLU A 163 -9.52 -27.11 25.99
CA GLU A 163 -8.97 -27.72 24.78
C GLU A 163 -7.57 -28.29 25.02
N THR A 164 -7.05 -29.05 24.05
CA THR A 164 -5.68 -29.59 24.06
C THR A 164 -4.89 -28.98 22.91
N ILE A 165 -3.71 -28.44 23.20
CA ILE A 165 -2.83 -27.81 22.19
C ILE A 165 -1.55 -28.64 22.08
N ASN A 166 -1.37 -29.31 20.94
CA ASN A 166 -0.20 -30.16 20.69
C ASN A 166 0.05 -31.22 21.80
N GLY A 167 -1.02 -31.78 22.35
CA GLY A 167 -0.97 -32.76 23.45
C GLY A 167 -0.85 -32.14 24.84
N LEU A 168 -0.70 -30.82 24.97
CA LEU A 168 -0.68 -30.10 26.24
C LEU A 168 -2.10 -29.74 26.70
N THR A 169 -2.29 -29.76 28.00
CA THR A 169 -3.46 -29.28 28.75
C THR A 169 -3.07 -28.07 29.61
N LEU A 170 -4.05 -27.39 30.20
CA LEU A 170 -3.77 -26.29 31.14
C LEU A 170 -2.90 -26.74 32.32
N ALA A 171 -3.05 -27.99 32.77
CA ALA A 171 -2.29 -28.56 33.89
C ALA A 171 -0.80 -28.78 33.55
N ASP A 172 -0.45 -28.79 32.27
CA ASP A 172 0.94 -28.95 31.81
C ASP A 172 1.70 -27.62 31.76
N LEU A 173 1.03 -26.50 32.03
CA LEU A 173 1.65 -25.19 32.03
C LEU A 173 2.15 -24.78 33.41
N THR A 174 3.29 -24.10 33.44
CA THR A 174 3.69 -23.34 34.60
C THR A 174 2.62 -22.30 34.89
N PRO A 175 2.04 -22.26 36.11
CA PRO A 175 1.09 -21.22 36.44
C PRO A 175 1.80 -19.88 36.29
N PRO A 176 1.24 -18.91 35.55
CA PRO A 176 1.84 -17.59 35.45
C PRO A 176 1.95 -17.00 36.86
N PRO A 177 2.94 -16.12 37.13
CA PRO A 177 2.92 -15.34 38.35
C PRO A 177 1.54 -14.69 38.48
N ALA A 178 0.99 -14.73 39.70
CA ALA A 178 -0.33 -14.15 39.98
C ALA A 178 -0.36 -12.74 39.36
N PRO A 179 -1.30 -12.46 38.44
CA PRO A 179 -1.38 -11.12 37.90
C PRO A 179 -1.57 -10.14 39.07
N GLU A 180 -0.87 -9.02 39.02
CA GLU A 180 -1.12 -7.91 39.96
C GLU A 180 -2.64 -7.68 40.03
N PRO A 181 -3.21 -7.44 41.21
CA PRO A 181 -4.64 -7.24 41.36
C PRO A 181 -5.09 -6.17 40.36
N GLY A 182 -5.80 -6.59 39.32
CA GLY A 182 -6.18 -5.67 38.26
C GLY A 182 -7.08 -4.58 38.79
N ASP A 183 -7.08 -3.44 38.10
CA ASP A 183 -7.96 -2.27 38.33
C ASP A 183 -9.42 -2.58 37.96
N GLY A 184 -9.86 -3.82 38.21
CA GLY A 184 -11.21 -4.30 37.94
C GLY A 184 -12.22 -3.32 38.52
N THR A 185 -13.27 -3.04 37.78
CA THR A 185 -14.29 -2.07 38.20
C THR A 185 -15.12 -2.56 39.38
N TRP A 186 -14.93 -3.82 39.79
CA TRP A 186 -15.53 -4.43 40.98
C TRP A 186 -14.70 -5.62 41.51
N THR A 187 -14.95 -6.02 42.75
CA THR A 187 -14.30 -7.16 43.42
C THR A 187 -15.25 -8.35 43.47
N ALA A 188 -14.83 -9.49 42.91
CA ALA A 188 -15.55 -10.74 42.82
C ALA A 188 -15.04 -11.75 43.85
N SER A 189 -15.96 -12.52 44.44
CA SER A 189 -15.60 -13.74 45.16
C SER A 189 -15.35 -14.89 44.18
N LEU A 190 -14.68 -15.96 44.63
CA LEU A 190 -14.51 -17.19 43.84
C LEU A 190 -15.87 -17.77 43.39
N ALA A 191 -16.90 -17.68 44.24
CA ALA A 191 -18.25 -18.12 43.91
C ALA A 191 -18.86 -17.29 42.77
N ASP A 192 -18.58 -15.99 42.72
CA ASP A 192 -19.02 -15.12 41.62
C ASP A 192 -18.34 -15.49 40.30
N VAL A 193 -17.03 -15.78 40.33
CA VAL A 193 -16.26 -16.21 39.14
C VAL A 193 -16.82 -17.53 38.60
N VAL A 194 -16.99 -18.53 39.45
CA VAL A 194 -17.56 -19.83 39.08
C VAL A 194 -19.00 -19.68 38.56
N GLY A 195 -19.79 -18.82 39.21
CA GLY A 195 -21.16 -18.51 38.79
C GLY A 195 -21.23 -17.89 37.38
N LEU A 196 -20.36 -16.93 37.08
CA LEU A 196 -20.27 -16.29 35.76
C LEU A 196 -19.81 -17.29 34.68
N GLN A 197 -18.82 -18.13 34.97
CA GLN A 197 -18.40 -19.19 34.04
C GLN A 197 -19.53 -20.17 33.73
N ALA A 198 -20.26 -20.61 34.75
CA ALA A 198 -21.41 -21.50 34.59
C ALA A 198 -22.52 -20.82 33.76
N GLN A 199 -22.82 -19.55 34.03
CA GLN A 199 -23.80 -18.77 33.26
C GLN A 199 -23.40 -18.68 31.78
N ILE A 200 -22.13 -18.36 31.49
CA ILE A 200 -21.62 -18.29 30.11
C ILE A 200 -21.75 -19.66 29.42
N ALA A 201 -21.31 -20.74 30.09
CA ALA A 201 -21.38 -22.09 29.53
C ALA A 201 -22.82 -22.53 29.24
N THR A 202 -23.74 -22.33 30.19
CA THR A 202 -25.17 -22.65 30.00
C THR A 202 -25.77 -21.84 28.86
N THR A 203 -25.55 -20.53 28.83
CA THR A 203 -26.14 -19.68 27.79
C THR A 203 -25.58 -20.01 26.40
N LEU A 204 -24.28 -20.36 26.30
CA LEU A 204 -23.66 -20.83 25.06
C LEU A 204 -24.22 -22.18 24.59
N ALA A 205 -24.55 -23.07 25.51
CA ALA A 205 -25.16 -24.36 25.20
C ALA A 205 -26.62 -24.20 24.71
N ASP A 206 -27.35 -23.27 25.31
CA ASP A 206 -28.75 -22.99 24.99
C ASP A 206 -28.92 -22.09 23.77
N LEU A 207 -27.86 -21.41 23.31
CA LEU A 207 -27.92 -20.48 22.19
C LEU A 207 -28.33 -21.22 20.90
N PRO A 208 -29.52 -20.95 20.32
CA PRO A 208 -29.99 -21.71 19.18
C PRO A 208 -29.19 -21.36 17.93
N TYR A 209 -28.82 -22.39 17.15
CA TYR A 209 -28.15 -22.20 15.86
C TYR A 209 -29.03 -21.43 14.89
N ALA A 210 -28.48 -20.35 14.33
CA ALA A 210 -29.19 -19.56 13.34
C ALA A 210 -29.37 -20.35 12.03
N LYS A 211 -30.57 -20.89 11.82
CA LYS A 211 -30.96 -21.64 10.61
C LYS A 211 -31.96 -20.86 9.78
N TRP A 212 -32.00 -21.13 8.48
CA TRP A 212 -32.99 -20.53 7.60
C TRP A 212 -34.40 -20.98 8.03
N GLY A 213 -35.34 -20.04 8.17
CA GLY A 213 -36.73 -20.31 8.60
C GLY A 213 -37.00 -20.24 10.12
N MET A 214 -36.17 -19.54 10.90
CA MET A 214 -36.48 -19.26 12.33
C MET A 214 -37.70 -18.36 12.50
N SER A 215 -38.49 -18.60 13.56
CA SER A 215 -39.57 -17.72 13.97
C SER A 215 -39.03 -16.43 14.60
N VAL A 216 -39.89 -15.40 14.71
CA VAL A 216 -39.52 -14.13 15.37
C VAL A 216 -39.12 -14.37 16.82
N GLU A 217 -39.84 -15.24 17.54
CA GLU A 217 -39.53 -15.60 18.94
C GLU A 217 -38.14 -16.23 19.06
N GLN A 218 -37.76 -17.09 18.10
CA GLN A 218 -36.44 -17.70 18.08
C GLN A 218 -35.33 -16.68 17.79
N ILE A 219 -35.57 -15.70 16.91
CA ILE A 219 -34.62 -14.61 16.64
C ILE A 219 -34.44 -13.73 17.88
N THR A 220 -35.53 -13.37 18.56
CA THR A 220 -35.48 -12.60 19.82
C THR A 220 -34.73 -13.36 20.92
N ALA A 221 -34.90 -14.68 21.01
CA ALA A 221 -34.16 -15.49 21.99
C ALA A 221 -32.65 -15.54 21.69
N VAL A 222 -32.24 -15.58 20.41
CA VAL A 222 -30.82 -15.47 20.03
C VAL A 222 -30.25 -14.11 20.43
N ASP A 223 -30.95 -13.02 20.14
CA ASP A 223 -30.51 -11.66 20.50
C ASP A 223 -30.34 -11.50 22.02
N ALA A 224 -31.34 -11.92 22.79
CA ALA A 224 -31.28 -11.90 24.25
C ALA A 224 -30.15 -12.77 24.81
N GLY A 225 -29.94 -13.96 24.25
CA GLY A 225 -28.84 -14.85 24.64
C GLY A 225 -27.46 -14.25 24.33
N LEU A 226 -27.30 -13.59 23.18
CA LEU A 226 -26.06 -12.91 22.81
C LEU A 226 -25.78 -11.72 23.73
N ALA A 227 -26.79 -10.89 24.00
CA ALA A 227 -26.67 -9.78 24.94
C ALA A 227 -26.27 -10.26 26.34
N ALA A 228 -26.91 -11.33 26.84
CA ALA A 228 -26.63 -11.90 28.15
C ALA A 228 -25.21 -12.50 28.26
N ILE A 229 -24.72 -13.19 27.21
CA ILE A 229 -23.36 -13.74 27.21
C ILE A 229 -22.30 -12.63 27.18
N VAL A 230 -22.50 -11.61 26.34
CA VAL A 230 -21.57 -10.48 26.26
C VAL A 230 -21.56 -9.68 27.57
N ASP A 231 -22.71 -9.48 28.21
CA ASP A 231 -22.78 -8.85 29.54
C ASP A 231 -22.04 -9.66 30.61
N ALA A 232 -22.28 -10.97 30.69
CA ALA A 232 -21.59 -11.85 31.62
C ALA A 232 -20.08 -11.88 31.39
N GLU A 233 -19.64 -11.91 30.12
CA GLU A 233 -18.23 -11.81 29.75
C GLU A 233 -17.64 -10.46 30.17
N ASN A 234 -18.31 -9.35 29.89
CA ASN A 234 -17.85 -8.02 30.26
C ASN A 234 -17.72 -7.84 31.77
N LYS A 235 -18.67 -8.42 32.52
CA LYS A 235 -18.64 -8.44 33.98
C LYS A 235 -17.47 -9.27 34.50
N LEU A 236 -17.20 -10.43 33.89
CA LEU A 236 -16.04 -11.26 34.23
C LEU A 236 -14.70 -10.60 33.85
N ALA A 237 -14.64 -9.97 32.68
CA ALA A 237 -13.45 -9.26 32.18
C ALA A 237 -13.09 -8.02 33.02
N THR A 238 -14.05 -7.47 33.77
CA THR A 238 -13.85 -6.31 34.65
C THR A 238 -13.80 -6.66 36.13
N ALA A 239 -13.88 -7.94 36.47
CA ALA A 239 -13.75 -8.40 37.85
C ALA A 239 -12.29 -8.33 38.31
N SER A 240 -12.10 -8.14 39.61
CA SER A 240 -10.87 -8.42 40.34
C SER A 240 -11.17 -9.50 41.40
N CYS A 241 -10.27 -10.47 41.59
CA CYS A 241 -10.43 -11.54 42.60
C CYS A 241 -9.12 -11.63 43.40
N PRO A 242 -8.91 -10.74 44.40
CA PRO A 242 -7.65 -10.65 45.13
C PRO A 242 -7.25 -11.95 45.83
N ASP A 243 -8.24 -12.73 46.28
CA ASP A 243 -8.02 -13.99 46.98
C ASP A 243 -7.57 -15.13 46.06
N ASP A 244 -7.92 -15.07 44.76
CA ASP A 244 -7.53 -16.06 43.76
C ASP A 244 -7.48 -15.41 42.35
N PRO A 245 -6.44 -14.61 42.07
CA PRO A 245 -6.31 -13.91 40.80
C PRO A 245 -6.02 -14.86 39.64
N GLN A 246 -5.47 -16.04 39.93
CA GLN A 246 -5.14 -17.05 38.92
C GLN A 246 -6.40 -17.72 38.37
N THR A 247 -7.32 -18.15 39.25
CA THR A 247 -8.60 -18.73 38.80
C THR A 247 -9.41 -17.72 37.99
N LEU A 248 -9.40 -16.45 38.38
CA LEU A 248 -10.02 -15.38 37.60
C LEU A 248 -9.39 -15.24 36.20
N ALA A 249 -8.06 -15.21 36.10
CA ALA A 249 -7.38 -15.09 34.81
C ALA A 249 -7.68 -16.26 33.86
N VAL A 250 -7.72 -17.49 34.40
CA VAL A 250 -8.15 -18.68 33.64
C VAL A 250 -9.60 -18.52 33.17
N ALA A 251 -10.50 -18.07 34.06
CA ALA A 251 -11.90 -17.87 33.73
C ALA A 251 -12.11 -16.82 32.62
N GLN A 252 -11.42 -15.68 32.71
CA GLN A 252 -11.46 -14.62 31.71
C GLN A 252 -10.98 -15.11 30.34
N ALA A 253 -9.84 -15.81 30.29
CA ALA A 253 -9.29 -16.35 29.06
C ALA A 253 -10.21 -17.42 28.44
N ALA A 254 -10.74 -18.34 29.25
CA ALA A 254 -11.67 -19.38 28.82
C ALA A 254 -12.96 -18.81 28.23
N ALA A 255 -13.54 -17.80 28.88
CA ALA A 255 -14.75 -17.12 28.42
C ALA A 255 -14.52 -16.43 27.08
N ALA A 256 -13.46 -15.63 26.97
CA ALA A 256 -13.13 -14.89 25.75
C ALA A 256 -12.94 -15.80 24.53
N HIS A 257 -12.27 -16.94 24.72
CA HIS A 257 -12.08 -17.95 23.67
C HIS A 257 -13.38 -18.65 23.29
N SER A 258 -14.12 -19.17 24.28
CA SER A 258 -15.36 -19.93 24.06
C SER A 258 -16.42 -19.11 23.32
N ILE A 259 -16.55 -17.84 23.69
CA ILE A 259 -17.48 -16.90 23.04
C ILE A 259 -17.03 -16.59 21.62
N SER A 260 -15.74 -16.31 21.41
CA SER A 260 -15.21 -16.05 20.05
C SER A 260 -15.39 -17.25 19.11
N GLN A 261 -15.15 -18.47 19.60
CA GLN A 261 -15.43 -19.72 18.88
C GLN A 261 -16.92 -19.84 18.50
N ALA A 262 -17.82 -19.59 19.46
CA ALA A 262 -19.25 -19.66 19.21
C ALA A 262 -19.73 -18.63 18.18
N LEU A 263 -19.20 -17.40 18.24
CA LEU A 263 -19.52 -16.32 17.29
C LEU A 263 -19.00 -16.59 15.88
N ASN A 264 -17.82 -17.24 15.74
CA ASN A 264 -17.25 -17.58 14.45
C ASN A 264 -17.98 -18.74 13.74
N GLY A 265 -18.57 -19.68 14.49
CA GLY A 265 -19.19 -20.89 13.93
C GLY A 265 -20.72 -20.94 13.96
N LYS A 266 -21.39 -20.39 15.00
CA LYS A 266 -22.77 -20.76 15.35
C LYS A 266 -23.82 -19.68 15.06
N VAL A 267 -23.40 -18.43 14.89
CA VAL A 267 -24.31 -17.27 14.84
C VAL A 267 -24.31 -16.63 13.46
N LYS A 268 -25.30 -16.95 12.62
CA LYS A 268 -25.71 -16.04 11.55
C LYS A 268 -26.54 -14.94 12.20
N THR A 269 -25.89 -13.82 12.46
CA THR A 269 -26.47 -12.67 13.15
C THR A 269 -27.67 -12.14 12.36
N GLY A 270 -28.88 -12.41 12.85
CA GLY A 270 -30.05 -11.57 12.57
C GLY A 270 -29.85 -10.18 13.16
N ALA A 271 -30.89 -9.34 13.19
CA ALA A 271 -30.81 -8.08 13.92
C ALA A 271 -30.51 -8.36 15.41
N ILE A 272 -29.55 -7.61 16.00
CA ILE A 272 -29.12 -7.73 17.40
C ILE A 272 -29.45 -6.46 18.22
N PRO A 273 -30.72 -5.99 18.23
CA PRO A 273 -31.09 -4.72 18.86
C PRO A 273 -30.81 -4.68 20.36
N GLN A 274 -30.99 -5.77 21.12
CA GLN A 274 -30.75 -5.75 22.56
C GLN A 274 -29.27 -5.60 22.88
N LEU A 275 -28.38 -6.31 22.19
CA LEU A 275 -26.94 -6.13 22.37
C LEU A 275 -26.50 -4.71 21.99
N ARG A 276 -27.07 -4.16 20.91
CA ARG A 276 -26.83 -2.77 20.50
C ARG A 276 -27.22 -1.79 21.61
N GLU A 277 -28.43 -1.92 22.15
CA GLU A 277 -28.92 -1.06 23.23
C GLU A 277 -28.06 -1.18 24.49
N ALA A 278 -27.63 -2.40 24.85
CA ALA A 278 -26.74 -2.63 25.98
C ALA A 278 -25.35 -1.99 25.79
N ALA A 279 -24.77 -2.08 24.58
CA ALA A 279 -23.49 -1.45 24.26
C ALA A 279 -23.57 0.08 24.34
N VAL A 280 -24.70 0.67 23.94
CA VAL A 280 -24.94 2.11 24.05
C VAL A 280 -25.16 2.52 25.52
N ALA A 281 -26.00 1.79 26.25
CA ALA A 281 -26.30 2.09 27.64
C ALA A 281 -25.07 1.97 28.56
N SER A 282 -24.14 1.07 28.23
CA SER A 282 -22.88 0.91 28.97
C SER A 282 -21.78 1.90 28.57
N GLY A 283 -22.04 2.76 27.56
CA GLY A 283 -21.09 3.76 27.07
C GLY A 283 -19.94 3.17 26.24
N MET A 284 -20.02 1.91 25.81
CA MET A 284 -19.02 1.32 24.91
C MET A 284 -19.12 1.87 23.49
N LEU A 285 -20.34 2.23 23.07
CA LEU A 285 -20.64 2.81 21.77
C LEU A 285 -21.59 3.99 21.92
N THR A 286 -21.50 4.96 21.03
CA THR A 286 -22.58 5.93 20.83
C THR A 286 -23.71 5.32 20.00
N ALA A 287 -24.90 5.93 20.02
CA ALA A 287 -26.02 5.48 19.18
C ALA A 287 -25.66 5.55 17.69
N GLU A 288 -24.89 6.55 17.29
CA GLU A 288 -24.39 6.75 15.93
C GLU A 288 -23.43 5.64 15.53
N GLN A 289 -22.43 5.34 16.37
CA GLN A 289 -21.44 4.28 16.13
C GLN A 289 -22.14 2.91 16.02
N ALA A 290 -23.04 2.60 16.95
CA ALA A 290 -23.74 1.33 16.96
C ALA A 290 -24.72 1.15 15.77
N GLY A 291 -25.12 2.25 15.15
CA GLY A 291 -25.97 2.27 13.95
C GLY A 291 -25.23 1.99 12.64
N VAL A 292 -23.90 2.10 12.60
CA VAL A 292 -23.08 1.98 11.38
C VAL A 292 -22.12 0.78 11.36
N LEU A 293 -22.09 0.02 12.45
CA LEU A 293 -21.37 -1.25 12.53
C LEU A 293 -22.26 -2.40 12.08
N GLY A 294 -21.67 -3.30 11.29
CA GLY A 294 -22.27 -4.59 10.99
C GLY A 294 -22.35 -5.45 12.24
N ASN A 295 -23.20 -6.48 12.25
CA ASN A 295 -23.47 -7.24 13.47
C ASN A 295 -22.22 -7.88 14.11
N LYS A 296 -21.29 -8.39 13.30
CA LYS A 296 -20.03 -8.95 13.80
C LYS A 296 -19.12 -7.88 14.41
N GLU A 297 -19.01 -6.74 13.73
CA GLU A 297 -18.22 -5.59 14.18
C GLU A 297 -18.81 -5.03 15.49
N LEU A 298 -20.14 -4.95 15.60
CA LEU A 298 -20.84 -4.52 16.80
C LEU A 298 -20.59 -5.48 17.98
N ILE A 299 -20.70 -6.80 17.75
CA ILE A 299 -20.42 -7.78 18.80
C ILE A 299 -18.98 -7.67 19.30
N ALA A 300 -18.00 -7.54 18.39
CA ALA A 300 -16.61 -7.36 18.78
C ALA A 300 -16.40 -6.04 19.55
N ALA A 301 -16.99 -4.93 19.10
CA ALA A 301 -16.88 -3.64 19.78
C ALA A 301 -17.59 -3.60 21.15
N ALA A 302 -18.62 -4.43 21.36
CA ALA A 302 -19.37 -4.52 22.61
C ALA A 302 -18.71 -5.43 23.67
N ARG A 303 -17.56 -6.04 23.38
CA ARG A 303 -16.84 -6.95 24.29
C ARG A 303 -15.59 -6.28 24.85
N ARG A 304 -15.45 -6.25 26.18
CA ARG A 304 -14.26 -5.74 26.89
C ARG A 304 -13.05 -6.65 26.78
N SER A 305 -13.26 -7.91 26.43
CA SER A 305 -12.19 -8.88 26.16
C SER A 305 -11.60 -8.72 24.75
N THR A 306 -12.22 -7.92 23.88
CA THR A 306 -11.67 -7.61 22.55
C THR A 306 -10.35 -6.86 22.72
N PRO A 307 -9.27 -7.28 22.03
CA PRO A 307 -7.98 -6.61 22.11
C PRO A 307 -8.11 -5.11 21.83
N GLN A 308 -7.44 -4.27 22.64
CA GLN A 308 -7.59 -2.82 22.59
C GLN A 308 -7.31 -2.23 21.20
N GLY A 309 -6.33 -2.77 20.47
CA GLY A 309 -6.01 -2.34 19.10
C GLY A 309 -7.13 -2.64 18.10
N GLU A 310 -7.79 -3.79 18.24
CA GLU A 310 -8.95 -4.17 17.42
C GLU A 310 -10.17 -3.31 17.78
N ALA A 311 -10.45 -3.13 19.08
CA ALA A 311 -11.54 -2.27 19.55
C ALA A 311 -11.36 -0.81 19.07
N GLY A 312 -10.13 -0.27 19.15
CA GLY A 312 -9.81 1.06 18.66
C GLY A 312 -10.03 1.21 17.15
N ALA A 313 -9.63 0.21 16.36
CA ALA A 313 -9.83 0.21 14.91
C ALA A 313 -11.34 0.13 14.53
N LEU A 314 -12.13 -0.63 15.29
CA LEU A 314 -13.58 -0.72 15.11
C LEU A 314 -14.27 0.61 15.45
N LEU A 315 -13.86 1.28 16.54
CA LEU A 315 -14.39 2.59 16.92
C LEU A 315 -14.05 3.66 15.87
N GLN A 316 -12.81 3.70 15.38
CA GLN A 316 -12.43 4.61 14.30
C GLN A 316 -13.27 4.37 13.04
N THR A 317 -13.46 3.10 12.67
CA THR A 317 -14.31 2.72 11.52
C THR A 317 -15.76 3.18 11.74
N ALA A 318 -16.28 3.04 12.96
CA ALA A 318 -17.62 3.50 13.30
C ALA A 318 -17.74 5.03 13.21
N ASP A 319 -16.75 5.78 13.70
CA ASP A 319 -16.74 7.25 13.62
C ASP A 319 -16.69 7.75 12.17
N GLU A 320 -15.84 7.16 11.34
CA GLU A 320 -15.74 7.49 9.92
C GLU A 320 -17.07 7.25 9.19
N ARG A 321 -17.70 6.10 9.43
CA ARG A 321 -18.99 5.74 8.81
C ARG A 321 -20.14 6.60 9.34
N ALA A 322 -20.16 6.91 10.64
CA ALA A 322 -21.14 7.81 11.24
C ALA A 322 -21.01 9.23 10.65
N GLY A 323 -19.78 9.71 10.46
CA GLY A 323 -19.50 10.97 9.78
C GLY A 323 -20.05 11.01 8.35
N GLN A 324 -19.86 9.95 7.57
CA GLN A 324 -20.39 9.86 6.21
C GLN A 324 -21.93 9.90 6.17
N VAL A 325 -22.60 9.22 7.12
CA VAL A 325 -24.07 9.28 7.26
C VAL A 325 -24.52 10.69 7.65
N ALA A 326 -23.81 11.33 8.59
CA ALA A 326 -24.10 12.70 9.00
C ALA A 326 -23.94 13.69 7.85
N ASP A 327 -22.85 13.61 7.07
CA ASP A 327 -22.60 14.45 5.89
C ASP A 327 -23.73 14.34 4.87
N ARG A 328 -24.22 13.11 4.64
CA ARG A 328 -25.33 12.85 3.71
C ARG A 328 -26.64 13.46 4.18
N LEU A 329 -26.92 13.39 5.48
CA LEU A 329 -28.12 13.99 6.09
C LEU A 329 -28.03 15.51 6.09
N GLN A 330 -26.88 16.07 6.46
CA GLN A 330 -26.63 17.52 6.44
C GLN A 330 -26.76 18.09 5.03
N ALA A 331 -26.25 17.42 4.01
CA ALA A 331 -26.42 17.84 2.62
C ALA A 331 -27.91 17.85 2.22
N ALA A 332 -28.69 16.84 2.63
CA ALA A 332 -30.12 16.77 2.35
C ALA A 332 -30.91 17.91 3.02
N VAL A 333 -30.60 18.21 4.29
CA VAL A 333 -31.20 19.33 5.04
C VAL A 333 -30.84 20.66 4.38
N ALA A 334 -29.56 20.89 4.07
CA ALA A 334 -29.11 22.12 3.42
C ALA A 334 -29.77 22.34 2.05
N ILE A 335 -29.93 21.27 1.25
CA ILE A 335 -30.67 21.33 -0.01
C ILE A 335 -32.13 21.71 0.23
N ASN A 336 -32.78 21.03 1.19
CA ASN A 336 -34.18 21.27 1.53
C ASN A 336 -34.45 22.72 1.98
N ASP A 337 -33.58 23.26 2.82
CA ASP A 337 -33.67 24.63 3.32
C ASP A 337 -33.42 25.65 2.21
N LEU A 338 -32.48 25.37 1.30
CA LEU A 338 -32.12 26.26 0.21
C LEU A 338 -33.26 26.41 -0.83
N ILE A 339 -33.96 25.33 -1.17
CA ILE A 339 -35.00 25.34 -2.22
C ILE A 339 -36.43 25.16 -1.69
N GLY A 340 -36.62 25.08 -0.36
CA GLY A 340 -37.94 24.96 0.27
C GLY A 340 -38.59 23.58 0.13
N GLY A 341 -37.80 22.53 -0.09
CA GLY A 341 -38.28 21.17 -0.32
C GLY A 341 -37.18 20.20 -0.79
N PRO A 342 -37.43 18.88 -0.79
CA PRO A 342 -36.46 17.92 -1.29
C PRO A 342 -36.22 18.11 -2.79
N LEU A 343 -34.96 18.07 -3.21
CA LEU A 343 -34.60 18.08 -4.63
C LEU A 343 -35.18 16.85 -5.32
N LYS A 344 -36.09 17.07 -6.27
CA LYS A 344 -36.64 16.04 -7.15
C LYS A 344 -36.02 16.24 -8.53
N PRO A 345 -34.98 15.47 -8.91
CA PRO A 345 -34.14 15.88 -10.03
C PRO A 345 -34.83 15.86 -11.40
N LYS A 346 -35.91 15.09 -11.56
CA LYS A 346 -36.76 15.06 -12.77
C LYS A 346 -37.91 16.07 -12.76
N ASP A 347 -38.12 16.78 -11.65
CA ASP A 347 -39.19 17.75 -11.48
C ASP A 347 -38.66 19.17 -11.77
N PRO A 348 -39.14 19.84 -12.84
CA PRO A 348 -38.76 21.21 -13.14
C PRO A 348 -38.97 22.17 -11.97
N ALA A 349 -39.98 21.94 -11.13
CA ALA A 349 -40.29 22.80 -9.99
C ALA A 349 -39.15 22.88 -8.97
N SER A 350 -38.35 21.80 -8.81
CA SER A 350 -37.19 21.84 -7.91
C SER A 350 -36.07 22.75 -8.44
N TRP A 351 -35.90 22.80 -9.76
CA TRP A 351 -34.91 23.65 -10.41
C TRP A 351 -35.39 25.10 -10.51
N ASP A 352 -36.69 25.32 -10.70
CA ASP A 352 -37.31 26.65 -10.65
C ASP A 352 -37.21 27.27 -9.25
N ALA A 353 -37.41 26.48 -8.19
CA ALA A 353 -37.25 26.92 -6.81
C ALA A 353 -35.80 27.31 -6.46
N ALA A 354 -34.82 26.68 -7.09
CA ALA A 354 -33.41 27.08 -7.00
C ALA A 354 -33.13 28.38 -7.77
N GLY A 355 -33.65 28.48 -9.00
CA GLY A 355 -33.30 29.55 -9.92
C GLY A 355 -31.80 29.59 -10.25
N THR A 356 -31.34 30.60 -10.98
CA THR A 356 -29.90 30.82 -11.22
C THR A 356 -29.18 31.41 -10.00
N ALA A 357 -29.90 32.13 -9.13
CA ALA A 357 -29.33 32.81 -7.97
C ALA A 357 -28.76 31.88 -6.89
N LYS A 358 -29.43 30.75 -6.61
CA LYS A 358 -29.00 29.79 -5.57
C LYS A 358 -28.15 28.64 -6.12
N LEU A 359 -28.01 28.56 -7.44
CA LEU A 359 -27.43 27.41 -8.12
C LEU A 359 -25.93 27.21 -7.79
N ALA A 360 -25.19 28.29 -7.55
CA ALA A 360 -23.79 28.22 -7.16
C ALA A 360 -23.59 27.60 -5.76
N GLU A 361 -24.59 27.73 -4.88
CA GLU A 361 -24.60 27.10 -3.55
C GLU A 361 -25.20 25.69 -3.60
N LEU A 362 -26.26 25.50 -4.38
CA LEU A 362 -26.94 24.22 -4.54
C LEU A 362 -26.04 23.15 -5.19
N ALA A 363 -25.31 23.51 -6.24
CA ALA A 363 -24.47 22.57 -7.00
C ALA A 363 -23.46 21.78 -6.14
N PRO A 364 -22.62 22.42 -5.31
CA PRO A 364 -21.69 21.69 -4.44
C PRO A 364 -22.40 20.90 -3.32
N LEU A 365 -23.57 21.34 -2.84
CA LEU A 365 -24.35 20.57 -1.86
C LEU A 365 -24.87 19.26 -2.44
N ILE A 366 -25.34 19.29 -3.69
CA ILE A 366 -25.72 18.08 -4.44
C ILE A 366 -24.50 17.16 -4.58
N GLY A 367 -23.34 17.71 -4.94
CA GLY A 367 -22.09 16.96 -5.06
C GLY A 367 -21.67 16.28 -3.76
N LYS A 368 -21.67 17.01 -2.64
CA LYS A 368 -21.40 16.45 -1.30
C LYS A 368 -22.36 15.32 -0.94
N GLY A 369 -23.65 15.49 -1.22
CA GLY A 369 -24.67 14.46 -1.00
C GLY A 369 -24.35 13.17 -1.75
N TYR A 370 -24.00 13.25 -3.04
CA TYR A 370 -23.64 12.07 -3.82
C TYR A 370 -22.31 11.44 -3.42
N GLN A 371 -21.31 12.24 -3.04
CA GLN A 371 -20.03 11.71 -2.56
C GLN A 371 -20.20 10.94 -1.25
N ALA A 372 -20.96 11.48 -0.30
CA ALA A 372 -21.28 10.79 0.95
C ALA A 372 -22.08 9.51 0.69
N GLU A 373 -23.07 9.55 -0.22
CA GLU A 373 -23.84 8.37 -0.61
C GLU A 373 -22.97 7.29 -1.29
N ALA A 374 -22.04 7.70 -2.16
CA ALA A 374 -21.09 6.78 -2.80
C ALA A 374 -20.17 6.13 -1.76
N ALA A 375 -19.67 6.88 -0.78
CA ALA A 375 -18.85 6.36 0.32
C ALA A 375 -19.64 5.34 1.16
N ILE A 376 -20.89 5.67 1.51
CA ILE A 376 -21.82 4.78 2.23
C ILE A 376 -22.02 3.46 1.47
N ASN A 377 -22.27 3.54 0.16
CA ASN A 377 -22.51 2.39 -0.72
C ASN A 377 -21.34 1.39 -0.81
N LEU A 378 -20.12 1.80 -0.46
CA LEU A 378 -18.97 0.90 -0.41
C LEU A 378 -19.04 -0.10 0.73
N TRP A 379 -19.60 0.30 1.87
CA TRP A 379 -19.56 -0.51 3.10
C TRP A 379 -20.93 -0.97 3.59
N HIS A 380 -22.02 -0.21 3.46
CA HIS A 380 -23.27 -0.55 4.16
C HIS A 380 -23.83 -1.92 3.74
N GLY A 381 -23.70 -2.28 2.45
CA GLY A 381 -24.13 -3.57 1.93
C GLY A 381 -23.22 -4.72 2.38
N GLN A 382 -21.92 -4.46 2.53
CA GLN A 382 -20.94 -5.45 3.01
C GLN A 382 -21.06 -5.67 4.52
N ALA A 383 -21.27 -4.59 5.28
CA ALA A 383 -21.47 -4.60 6.72
C ALA A 383 -22.87 -5.11 7.11
N GLY A 384 -23.81 -5.19 6.17
CA GLY A 384 -25.18 -5.63 6.45
C GLY A 384 -25.98 -4.59 7.25
N VAL A 385 -25.63 -3.31 7.15
CA VAL A 385 -26.31 -2.22 7.84
C VAL A 385 -27.52 -1.77 7.02
N PRO A 386 -28.75 -1.92 7.55
CA PRO A 386 -29.96 -1.51 6.84
C PRO A 386 -30.16 0.00 6.98
N LEU A 387 -29.47 0.78 6.16
CA LEU A 387 -29.78 2.21 6.04
C LEU A 387 -31.10 2.37 5.28
N GLN A 388 -31.97 3.28 5.75
CA GLN A 388 -33.16 3.68 4.98
C GLN A 388 -32.71 4.12 3.59
N LYS A 389 -33.48 3.79 2.55
CA LYS A 389 -33.17 4.19 1.17
C LYS A 389 -33.03 5.71 1.09
N LEU A 390 -31.79 6.18 1.15
CA LEU A 390 -31.43 7.52 0.73
C LEU A 390 -31.86 7.63 -0.75
N SER A 391 -32.61 8.68 -1.07
CA SER A 391 -33.25 8.88 -2.38
C SER A 391 -32.31 8.55 -3.54
N THR A 392 -32.59 7.45 -4.25
CA THR A 392 -31.72 6.84 -5.28
C THR A 392 -31.77 7.53 -6.63
N VAL A 393 -31.91 8.86 -6.67
CA VAL A 393 -31.87 9.55 -7.97
C VAL A 393 -30.42 9.73 -8.35
N GLY A 394 -29.95 8.98 -9.34
CA GLY A 394 -28.54 9.00 -9.74
C GLY A 394 -28.08 10.38 -10.24
N ALA A 395 -26.78 10.68 -10.07
CA ALA A 395 -26.17 11.93 -10.50
C ALA A 395 -26.47 12.27 -11.98
N ALA A 396 -26.56 11.26 -12.84
CA ALA A 396 -26.92 11.39 -14.25
C ALA A 396 -28.37 11.84 -14.48
N ASP A 397 -29.33 11.35 -13.69
CA ASP A 397 -30.73 11.80 -13.73
C ASP A 397 -30.81 13.27 -13.29
N CYS A 398 -30.02 13.65 -12.29
CA CYS A 398 -29.91 15.02 -11.82
C CYS A 398 -29.28 15.95 -12.85
N ALA A 399 -28.18 15.54 -13.48
CA ALA A 399 -27.58 16.27 -14.59
C ALA A 399 -28.54 16.40 -15.78
N THR A 400 -29.37 15.38 -16.05
CA THR A 400 -30.36 15.42 -17.13
C THR A 400 -31.47 16.44 -16.85
N GLY A 401 -32.08 16.40 -15.68
CA GLY A 401 -33.10 17.36 -15.28
C GLY A 401 -32.57 18.80 -15.23
N PHE A 402 -31.39 18.99 -14.65
CA PHE A 402 -30.69 20.27 -14.67
C PHE A 402 -30.48 20.80 -16.09
N ARG A 403 -29.96 19.98 -17.00
CA ARG A 403 -29.72 20.40 -18.40
C ARG A 403 -31.01 20.76 -19.13
N GLN A 404 -32.11 20.05 -18.86
CA GLN A 404 -33.41 20.37 -19.44
C GLN A 404 -33.91 21.73 -18.96
N TRP A 405 -33.85 21.99 -17.66
CA TRP A 405 -34.18 23.28 -17.08
C TRP A 405 -33.24 24.39 -17.56
N ALA A 406 -31.92 24.18 -17.54
CA ALA A 406 -30.93 25.18 -17.91
C ALA A 406 -31.00 25.62 -19.38
N LYS A 407 -31.73 24.91 -20.26
CA LYS A 407 -31.99 25.37 -21.63
C LYS A 407 -32.93 26.57 -21.68
N THR A 408 -33.82 26.72 -20.70
CA THR A 408 -34.78 27.83 -20.63
C THR A 408 -34.18 29.09 -20.02
N GLN A 409 -33.00 28.99 -19.38
CA GLN A 409 -32.36 30.09 -18.67
C GLN A 409 -31.44 30.94 -19.57
N PRO A 410 -31.26 32.24 -19.27
CA PRO A 410 -30.30 33.09 -19.98
C PRO A 410 -28.87 32.55 -19.86
N VAL A 411 -28.13 32.48 -20.99
CA VAL A 411 -26.75 31.96 -21.00
C VAL A 411 -25.80 32.84 -20.18
N GLY A 412 -26.06 34.15 -20.09
CA GLY A 412 -25.28 35.07 -19.28
C GLY A 412 -25.30 34.70 -17.79
N GLU A 413 -26.47 34.34 -17.27
CA GLU A 413 -26.63 33.93 -15.87
C GLU A 413 -25.94 32.58 -15.59
N LEU A 414 -26.05 31.62 -16.51
CA LEU A 414 -25.33 30.35 -16.39
C LEU A 414 -23.81 30.53 -16.40
N ARG A 415 -23.29 31.52 -17.15
CA ARG A 415 -21.86 31.88 -17.12
C ARG A 415 -21.47 32.47 -15.78
N SER A 416 -22.31 33.32 -15.20
CA SER A 416 -22.06 33.88 -13.85
C SER A 416 -22.04 32.78 -12.78
N VAL A 417 -22.97 31.82 -12.84
CA VAL A 417 -22.97 30.66 -11.94
C VAL A 417 -21.70 29.81 -12.13
N ALA A 418 -21.35 29.48 -13.38
CA ALA A 418 -20.14 28.71 -13.64
C ALA A 418 -18.87 29.45 -13.17
N ALA A 419 -18.80 30.77 -13.31
CA ALA A 419 -17.70 31.58 -12.77
C ALA A 419 -17.65 31.53 -11.24
N ALA A 420 -18.79 31.63 -10.56
CA ALA A 420 -18.88 31.50 -9.10
C ALA A 420 -18.42 30.11 -8.61
N LEU A 421 -18.60 29.08 -9.44
CA LEU A 421 -18.12 27.71 -9.20
C LEU A 421 -16.66 27.47 -9.62
N GLY A 422 -15.96 28.50 -10.11
CA GLY A 422 -14.52 28.43 -10.42
C GLY A 422 -14.15 28.29 -11.90
N LEU A 423 -15.12 28.39 -12.84
CA LEU A 423 -14.79 28.38 -14.28
C LEU A 423 -14.15 29.71 -14.70
N GLU A 424 -12.83 29.71 -14.89
CA GLU A 424 -12.16 30.92 -15.40
C GLU A 424 -12.60 31.20 -16.84
N ASN A 425 -12.69 32.49 -17.18
CA ASN A 425 -13.13 32.94 -18.52
C ASN A 425 -14.53 32.45 -18.93
N ALA A 426 -15.43 32.16 -17.97
CA ALA A 426 -16.79 31.69 -18.25
C ALA A 426 -17.55 32.56 -19.28
N GLY A 427 -17.23 33.87 -19.36
CA GLY A 427 -17.80 34.81 -20.34
C GLY A 427 -17.73 34.36 -21.81
N VAL A 428 -16.70 33.60 -22.20
CA VAL A 428 -16.54 33.08 -23.58
C VAL A 428 -17.04 31.63 -23.77
N GLY A 429 -17.42 30.98 -22.67
CA GLY A 429 -17.94 29.61 -22.65
C GLY A 429 -19.25 29.47 -23.43
N THR A 430 -19.40 28.38 -24.17
CA THR A 430 -20.69 28.03 -24.80
C THR A 430 -21.69 27.56 -23.76
N ARG A 431 -22.99 27.60 -24.09
CA ARG A 431 -24.05 27.09 -23.20
C ARG A 431 -23.76 25.66 -22.73
N ALA A 432 -23.37 24.78 -23.64
CA ALA A 432 -23.04 23.39 -23.31
C ALA A 432 -21.85 23.28 -22.36
N GLN A 433 -20.80 24.10 -22.56
CA GLN A 433 -19.63 24.10 -21.68
C GLN A 433 -19.99 24.53 -20.25
N VAL A 434 -20.76 25.62 -20.08
CA VAL A 434 -21.15 26.09 -18.75
C VAL A 434 -22.16 25.17 -18.07
N GLN A 435 -23.11 24.60 -18.81
CA GLN A 435 -24.05 23.61 -18.28
C GLN A 435 -23.32 22.36 -17.78
N ASN A 436 -22.38 21.82 -18.56
CA ASN A 436 -21.62 20.66 -18.14
C ASN A 436 -20.66 20.99 -17.00
N TYR A 437 -20.07 22.18 -16.95
CA TYR A 437 -19.22 22.58 -15.83
C TYR A 437 -19.99 22.65 -14.50
N ILE A 438 -21.21 23.22 -14.53
CA ILE A 438 -22.10 23.26 -13.36
C ILE A 438 -22.53 21.84 -12.95
N ALA A 439 -22.98 21.02 -13.91
CA ALA A 439 -23.37 19.64 -13.62
C ALA A 439 -22.20 18.79 -13.11
N GLY A 440 -20.97 19.09 -13.53
CA GLY A 440 -19.75 18.41 -13.10
C GLY A 440 -19.38 18.65 -11.63
N GLN A 441 -20.09 19.54 -10.93
CA GLN A 441 -19.97 19.67 -9.47
C GLN A 441 -20.56 18.46 -8.73
N TRP A 442 -21.43 17.69 -9.37
CA TRP A 442 -22.05 16.50 -8.78
C TRP A 442 -22.02 15.25 -9.66
N ASP A 443 -21.84 15.40 -10.97
CA ASP A 443 -21.68 14.29 -11.92
C ASP A 443 -20.20 14.09 -12.28
N THR A 444 -19.55 13.13 -11.61
CA THR A 444 -18.12 12.83 -11.79
C THR A 444 -17.79 12.26 -13.17
N ALA A 445 -18.77 11.89 -13.99
CA ALA A 445 -18.53 11.50 -15.38
C ALA A 445 -18.20 12.71 -16.27
N ILE A 446 -18.37 13.94 -15.77
CA ILE A 446 -18.08 15.17 -16.51
C ILE A 446 -16.69 15.69 -16.14
N ASP A 447 -15.80 15.74 -17.12
CA ASP A 447 -14.45 16.29 -16.95
C ASP A 447 -14.47 17.83 -16.93
N THR A 448 -14.57 18.38 -15.72
CA THR A 448 -14.56 19.84 -15.49
C THR A 448 -13.20 20.48 -15.82
N ALA A 449 -12.09 19.72 -15.77
CA ALA A 449 -10.75 20.20 -16.11
C ALA A 449 -10.56 20.32 -17.63
N ALA A 450 -11.08 19.37 -18.41
CA ALA A 450 -11.13 19.49 -19.86
C ALA A 450 -12.00 20.66 -20.30
N LEU A 451 -13.13 20.89 -19.63
CA LEU A 451 -14.00 22.06 -19.88
C LEU A 451 -13.28 23.38 -19.57
N GLN A 452 -12.60 23.46 -18.41
CA GLN A 452 -11.76 24.61 -18.05
C GLN A 452 -10.70 24.89 -19.13
N SER A 453 -10.00 23.85 -19.59
CA SER A 453 -8.97 23.94 -20.61
C SER A 453 -9.53 24.43 -21.96
N ALA A 454 -10.69 23.90 -22.37
CA ALA A 454 -11.35 24.30 -23.61
C ALA A 454 -11.84 25.75 -23.59
N VAL A 455 -12.38 26.21 -22.46
CA VAL A 455 -12.83 27.61 -22.28
C VAL A 455 -11.63 28.55 -22.26
N THR A 456 -10.55 28.17 -21.57
CA THR A 456 -9.29 28.94 -21.51
C THR A 456 -8.64 29.08 -22.88
N ALA A 457 -8.56 27.99 -23.66
CA ALA A 457 -8.03 28.01 -25.02
C ALA A 457 -8.82 28.98 -25.93
N LYS A 458 -10.14 29.01 -25.77
CA LYS A 458 -11.01 29.92 -26.52
C LYS A 458 -10.83 31.38 -26.10
N ALA A 459 -10.60 31.64 -24.80
CA ALA A 459 -10.28 32.98 -24.30
C ALA A 459 -8.94 33.48 -24.85
N THR A 460 -7.92 32.61 -24.94
CA THR A 460 -6.62 32.95 -25.52
C THR A 460 -6.69 33.20 -27.03
N ALA A 461 -7.56 32.48 -27.76
CA ALA A 461 -7.79 32.71 -29.19
C ALA A 461 -8.54 34.01 -29.49
N ALA A 462 -9.25 34.58 -28.51
CA ALA A 462 -10.04 35.81 -28.66
C ALA A 462 -9.24 37.09 -28.36
N LYS A 463 -7.95 37.01 -28.02
CA LYS A 463 -7.12 38.19 -27.68
C LYS A 463 -6.41 38.73 -28.94
N PRO A 464 -6.65 39.99 -29.36
CA PRO A 464 -5.98 40.56 -30.53
C PRO A 464 -4.53 41.00 -30.19
N THR A 465 -3.59 40.72 -31.09
CA THR A 465 -2.18 41.14 -31.02
C THR A 465 -2.06 42.66 -31.32
N PRO A 466 -1.30 43.46 -30.54
CA PRO A 466 -0.99 44.84 -30.92
C PRO A 466 0.11 44.85 -31.99
N ALA A 467 -0.14 45.46 -33.15
CA ALA A 467 0.87 45.68 -34.18
C ALA A 467 1.74 46.89 -33.83
N ALA A 468 3.07 46.70 -33.81
CA ALA A 468 4.06 47.75 -33.60
C ALA A 468 4.48 48.41 -34.93
N GLY A 469 4.70 49.72 -34.87
CA GLY A 469 4.86 50.67 -35.96
C GLY A 469 6.00 50.45 -36.97
N GLY A 470 5.81 51.07 -38.13
CA GLY A 470 6.83 51.39 -39.13
C GLY A 470 6.28 52.42 -40.11
N ALA A 471 6.85 53.64 -40.11
CA ALA A 471 6.35 54.81 -40.81
C ALA A 471 6.79 54.88 -42.30
N ALA A 472 5.80 55.22 -43.17
CA ALA A 472 5.80 56.20 -44.29
C ALA A 472 6.70 55.98 -45.55
N PRO A 473 6.36 56.56 -46.74
CA PRO A 473 5.43 57.68 -46.96
C PRO A 473 4.34 57.50 -48.04
N ALA A 474 3.52 58.54 -48.14
CA ALA A 474 2.20 58.66 -48.76
C ALA A 474 2.15 58.72 -50.30
N ALA A 475 1.04 58.25 -50.88
CA ALA A 475 0.23 58.99 -51.87
C ALA A 475 -1.11 58.28 -52.20
N ALA A 476 -2.20 59.06 -52.15
CA ALA A 476 -3.46 59.03 -52.91
C ALA A 476 -4.36 57.76 -53.01
N THR A 477 -5.59 57.93 -52.53
CA THR A 477 -6.86 57.20 -52.79
C THR A 477 -7.42 57.48 -54.21
N PRO A 478 -8.57 56.88 -54.67
CA PRO A 478 -9.31 55.70 -54.17
C PRO A 478 -9.88 54.73 -55.28
N ALA A 479 -10.45 53.62 -54.80
CA ALA A 479 -11.68 52.95 -55.26
C ALA A 479 -11.62 51.74 -56.22
N VAL A 480 -12.60 50.85 -55.96
CA VAL A 480 -13.31 49.90 -56.85
C VAL A 480 -12.97 48.40 -56.71
N THR A 481 -13.95 47.70 -56.10
CA THR A 481 -14.53 46.35 -56.33
C THR A 481 -13.66 45.19 -56.85
N GLY A 482 -13.90 43.98 -56.31
CA GLY A 482 -13.79 42.78 -57.13
C GLY A 482 -13.49 41.47 -56.41
N ALA A 483 -14.54 40.65 -56.34
CA ALA A 483 -14.63 39.21 -56.07
C ALA A 483 -13.41 38.29 -56.35
N ALA A 484 -13.32 37.28 -55.47
CA ALA A 484 -13.15 35.83 -55.72
C ALA A 484 -12.00 35.34 -56.62
N THR A 485 -11.11 34.49 -56.08
CA THR A 485 -11.06 33.03 -56.40
C THR A 485 -9.94 32.30 -55.63
N GLU A 486 -10.31 31.14 -55.07
CA GLU A 486 -9.44 30.01 -54.70
C GLU A 486 -8.71 29.40 -55.94
N PRO A 487 -8.00 28.25 -55.85
CA PRO A 487 -6.97 27.76 -54.92
C PRO A 487 -5.75 27.17 -55.68
N ALA A 488 -4.69 26.74 -54.97
CA ALA A 488 -3.84 25.56 -55.25
C ALA A 488 -2.50 25.71 -54.50
N SER A 489 -2.19 24.87 -53.51
CA SER A 489 -1.49 23.58 -53.70
C SER A 489 -0.14 23.73 -54.41
N THR A 490 0.96 23.60 -53.66
CA THR A 490 2.05 22.67 -54.00
C THR A 490 2.96 22.45 -52.80
N ALA A 491 3.14 21.18 -52.46
CA ALA A 491 4.16 20.70 -51.55
C ALA A 491 5.53 20.73 -52.24
N ALA A 492 6.57 21.14 -51.52
CA ALA A 492 7.96 20.85 -51.87
C ALA A 492 8.82 20.66 -50.60
N LYS A 493 9.44 19.49 -50.51
CA LYS A 493 10.63 19.11 -49.74
C LYS A 493 11.65 18.59 -50.81
N PRO A 494 12.96 18.35 -50.56
CA PRO A 494 13.78 18.56 -49.35
C PRO A 494 15.27 19.04 -49.56
N LYS A 495 15.92 19.44 -48.44
CA LYS A 495 17.38 19.32 -48.06
C LYS A 495 18.47 20.12 -48.86
N PRO A 496 19.72 20.31 -48.34
CA PRO A 496 20.29 19.96 -47.02
C PRO A 496 21.19 21.00 -46.31
N ALA A 497 21.41 20.71 -45.02
CA ALA A 497 22.62 20.86 -44.19
C ALA A 497 23.42 22.19 -44.20
N GLY A 498 23.38 22.86 -43.05
CA GLY A 498 24.45 23.72 -42.54
C GLY A 498 24.73 23.37 -41.09
N THR A 499 25.97 22.95 -40.82
CA THR A 499 26.54 22.59 -39.52
C THR A 499 26.75 23.83 -38.64
N ALA A 500 26.37 23.78 -37.36
CA ALA A 500 26.90 24.70 -36.35
C ALA A 500 26.84 24.13 -34.92
N LYS A 501 28.05 23.83 -34.43
CA LYS A 501 28.61 23.96 -33.07
C LYS A 501 27.84 23.48 -31.83
N ALA A 502 28.55 22.60 -31.13
CA ALA A 502 28.39 22.22 -29.73
C ALA A 502 28.23 23.44 -28.79
N GLY A 503 27.14 23.42 -28.01
CA GLY A 503 27.03 24.16 -26.76
C GLY A 503 27.23 23.18 -25.60
N GLY A 504 28.10 23.53 -24.66
CA GLY A 504 28.42 22.75 -23.46
C GLY A 504 27.23 22.56 -22.51
N PRO A 505 27.44 21.82 -21.40
CA PRO A 505 26.37 21.34 -20.54
C PRO A 505 25.60 22.50 -19.93
N VAL A 506 24.30 22.55 -20.22
CA VAL A 506 23.35 23.40 -19.50
C VAL A 506 23.27 22.85 -18.08
N VAL A 507 23.98 23.50 -17.16
CA VAL A 507 23.79 23.30 -15.73
C VAL A 507 22.34 23.68 -15.43
N ALA A 508 21.51 22.67 -15.14
CA ALA A 508 20.15 22.89 -14.69
C ALA A 508 20.20 23.65 -13.35
N LYS A 509 19.80 24.93 -13.38
CA LYS A 509 19.54 25.70 -12.17
C LYS A 509 18.50 24.93 -11.35
N SER A 510 18.80 24.67 -10.08
CA SER A 510 17.87 24.10 -9.10
C SER A 510 16.54 24.85 -9.17
N ALA A 511 15.48 24.14 -9.57
CA ALA A 511 14.13 24.70 -9.60
C ALA A 511 13.74 25.10 -8.16
N GLY A 512 13.24 26.33 -7.97
CA GLY A 512 12.86 26.83 -6.65
C GLY A 512 11.79 25.97 -5.97
N TRP A 513 11.64 26.12 -4.65
CA TRP A 513 10.72 25.36 -3.79
C TRP A 513 9.30 25.19 -4.38
N VAL A 514 8.75 26.21 -5.03
CA VAL A 514 7.43 26.17 -5.69
C VAL A 514 7.37 25.15 -6.83
N ALA A 515 8.43 25.02 -7.63
CA ALA A 515 8.50 24.04 -8.72
C ALA A 515 8.73 22.61 -8.18
N GLN A 516 9.50 22.47 -7.09
CA GLN A 516 9.66 21.19 -6.39
C GLN A 516 8.35 20.73 -5.75
N HIS A 517 7.60 21.64 -5.13
CA HIS A 517 6.27 21.36 -4.57
C HIS A 517 5.25 21.02 -5.66
N ALA A 518 5.21 21.75 -6.77
CA ALA A 518 4.35 21.44 -7.91
C ALA A 518 4.65 20.05 -8.50
N ASN A 519 5.93 19.67 -8.59
CA ASN A 519 6.34 18.34 -9.03
C ASN A 519 5.93 17.25 -8.03
N LEU A 520 6.04 17.50 -6.71
CA LEU A 520 5.58 16.58 -5.67
C LEU A 520 4.06 16.39 -5.72
N VAL A 521 3.28 17.47 -5.84
CA VAL A 521 1.82 17.41 -5.96
C VAL A 521 1.41 16.69 -7.25
N ALA A 522 2.10 16.92 -8.37
CA ALA A 522 1.85 16.20 -9.62
C ALA A 522 2.17 14.70 -9.49
N ALA A 523 3.26 14.34 -8.80
CA ALA A 523 3.61 12.95 -8.52
C ALA A 523 2.57 12.27 -7.61
N LEU A 524 2.08 12.94 -6.57
CA LEU A 524 1.02 12.43 -5.69
C LEU A 524 -0.31 12.25 -6.42
N LYS A 525 -0.71 13.24 -7.25
CA LYS A 525 -1.90 13.12 -8.11
C LYS A 525 -1.80 11.96 -9.09
N HIS A 526 -0.62 11.78 -9.70
CA HIS A 526 -0.36 10.66 -10.61
C HIS A 526 -0.39 9.31 -9.89
N ALA A 527 0.17 9.23 -8.68
CA ALA A 527 0.09 8.03 -7.85
C ALA A 527 -1.36 7.69 -7.47
N ALA A 528 -2.14 8.68 -7.02
CA ALA A 528 -3.57 8.50 -6.73
C ALA A 528 -4.37 8.09 -7.98
N ALA A 529 -4.10 8.72 -9.12
CA ALA A 529 -4.72 8.37 -10.40
C ALA A 529 -4.36 6.96 -10.87
N SER A 530 -3.15 6.48 -10.57
CA SER A 530 -2.70 5.14 -10.95
C SER A 530 -3.35 4.04 -10.10
N SER A 531 -3.74 4.37 -8.86
CA SER A 531 -4.50 3.48 -7.98
C SER A 531 -6.02 3.58 -8.20
N SER A 532 -6.51 4.67 -8.81
CA SER A 532 -7.93 4.83 -9.13
C SER A 532 -8.39 3.78 -10.14
N GLY A 533 -9.43 3.02 -9.78
CA GLY A 533 -9.96 1.94 -10.63
C GLY A 533 -9.17 0.63 -10.59
N LEU A 534 -8.10 0.53 -9.77
CA LEU A 534 -7.41 -0.74 -9.54
C LEU A 534 -8.30 -1.65 -8.68
N PRO A 535 -8.69 -2.85 -9.16
CA PRO A 535 -9.45 -3.78 -8.33
C PRO A 535 -8.63 -4.19 -7.10
N ALA A 536 -9.25 -4.14 -5.92
CA ALA A 536 -8.60 -4.58 -4.69
C ALA A 536 -8.16 -6.04 -4.80
N ARG A 537 -6.94 -6.34 -4.34
CA ARG A 537 -6.44 -7.71 -4.28
C ARG A 537 -7.32 -8.54 -3.34
N GLN A 538 -7.75 -9.69 -3.80
CA GLN A 538 -8.49 -10.70 -3.05
C GLN A 538 -7.50 -11.73 -2.49
N ASP A 539 -7.95 -12.54 -1.53
CA ASP A 539 -7.14 -13.68 -1.07
C ASP A 539 -6.98 -14.71 -2.20
N ASP A 540 -5.74 -15.21 -2.36
CA ASP A 540 -5.40 -16.15 -3.42
C ASP A 540 -6.17 -17.47 -3.35
N LYS A 541 -6.45 -17.96 -2.14
CA LYS A 541 -7.21 -19.20 -1.96
C LYS A 541 -8.68 -18.99 -2.31
N VAL A 542 -9.20 -17.80 -2.02
CA VAL A 542 -10.56 -17.42 -2.42
C VAL A 542 -10.67 -17.44 -3.94
N VAL A 543 -9.79 -16.72 -4.65
CA VAL A 543 -9.83 -16.66 -6.13
C VAL A 543 -9.52 -18.01 -6.77
N ALA A 544 -8.62 -18.81 -6.19
CA ALA A 544 -8.32 -20.16 -6.68
C ALA A 544 -9.53 -21.10 -6.59
N GLY A 545 -10.46 -20.85 -5.65
CA GLY A 545 -11.70 -21.59 -5.49
C GLY A 545 -12.87 -21.07 -6.35
N TRP A 546 -12.68 -20.01 -7.11
CA TRP A 546 -13.75 -19.44 -7.94
C TRP A 546 -14.04 -20.29 -9.17
N ASP A 547 -15.32 -20.49 -9.45
CA ASP A 547 -15.78 -20.96 -10.75
C ASP A 547 -15.97 -19.78 -11.70
N PHE A 548 -15.11 -19.68 -12.70
CA PHE A 548 -15.17 -18.65 -13.75
C PHE A 548 -16.12 -19.01 -14.90
N GLY A 549 -16.79 -20.17 -14.83
CA GLY A 549 -17.75 -20.63 -15.80
C GLY A 549 -17.21 -20.70 -17.23
N LYS A 550 -18.13 -20.68 -18.20
CA LYS A 550 -17.78 -20.67 -19.62
C LYS A 550 -17.37 -19.27 -20.07
N GLY A 551 -16.13 -19.14 -20.53
CA GLY A 551 -15.61 -17.87 -21.07
C GLY A 551 -15.91 -17.67 -22.56
N THR A 552 -15.73 -16.43 -23.02
CA THR A 552 -15.70 -16.03 -24.43
C THR A 552 -14.26 -15.78 -24.89
N SER A 553 -14.01 -15.72 -26.20
CA SER A 553 -12.65 -15.44 -26.71
C SER A 553 -12.21 -14.01 -26.36
N GLY A 554 -11.03 -13.88 -25.74
CA GLY A 554 -10.39 -12.60 -25.47
C GLY A 554 -9.39 -12.15 -26.56
N SER A 555 -9.39 -12.80 -27.73
CA SER A 555 -8.40 -12.55 -28.80
C SER A 555 -8.37 -11.10 -29.31
N HIS A 556 -9.51 -10.40 -29.23
CA HIS A 556 -9.61 -8.99 -29.63
C HIS A 556 -8.78 -8.04 -28.75
N LEU A 557 -8.34 -8.50 -27.56
CA LEU A 557 -7.45 -7.76 -26.66
C LEU A 557 -5.96 -7.87 -27.05
N GLY A 558 -5.63 -8.34 -28.27
CA GLY A 558 -4.26 -8.44 -28.79
C GLY A 558 -3.41 -9.56 -28.17
N GLY A 559 -2.08 -9.50 -28.27
CA GLY A 559 -1.15 -10.47 -27.65
C GLY A 559 -1.07 -11.84 -28.32
N THR A 560 -0.02 -12.60 -28.00
CA THR A 560 0.31 -13.88 -28.66
C THR A 560 -0.19 -15.12 -27.92
N HIS A 561 -0.66 -14.97 -26.69
CA HIS A 561 -1.12 -16.08 -25.84
C HIS A 561 -2.66 -16.17 -25.80
N SER A 562 -3.16 -17.41 -25.80
CA SER A 562 -4.60 -17.69 -25.71
C SER A 562 -5.17 -17.14 -24.41
N LYS A 563 -6.26 -16.38 -24.55
CA LYS A 563 -6.98 -15.76 -23.44
C LYS A 563 -8.48 -15.82 -23.65
N SER A 564 -9.20 -15.95 -22.55
CA SER A 564 -10.65 -15.93 -22.51
C SER A 564 -11.14 -14.92 -21.49
N LEU A 565 -12.30 -14.36 -21.77
CA LEU A 565 -13.01 -13.44 -20.88
C LEU A 565 -14.10 -14.18 -20.14
N HIS A 566 -14.20 -13.90 -18.85
CA HIS A 566 -15.10 -14.54 -17.92
C HIS A 566 -15.81 -13.47 -17.09
N THR A 567 -16.97 -13.82 -16.56
CA THR A 567 -17.60 -13.07 -15.47
C THR A 567 -17.26 -13.80 -14.19
N GLY A 568 -16.56 -13.15 -13.27
CA GLY A 568 -16.21 -13.73 -11.98
C GLY A 568 -17.44 -13.89 -11.07
N PRO A 569 -17.35 -14.66 -9.98
CA PRO A 569 -18.39 -14.73 -8.95
C PRO A 569 -18.75 -13.39 -8.30
N ASP A 570 -17.86 -12.41 -8.39
CA ASP A 570 -18.07 -11.02 -7.99
C ASP A 570 -18.89 -10.19 -9.00
N GLY A 571 -19.33 -10.81 -10.10
CA GLY A 571 -20.08 -10.17 -11.19
C GLY A 571 -19.23 -9.28 -12.10
N LYS A 572 -17.90 -9.24 -11.91
CA LYS A 572 -16.99 -8.37 -12.67
C LYS A 572 -16.34 -9.10 -13.84
N PRO A 573 -15.81 -8.38 -14.85
CA PRO A 573 -15.08 -9.00 -15.95
C PRO A 573 -13.67 -9.43 -15.51
N TRP A 574 -13.32 -10.67 -15.83
CA TRP A 574 -12.01 -11.28 -15.59
C TRP A 574 -11.42 -11.85 -16.87
N MET A 575 -10.10 -11.85 -16.96
CA MET A 575 -9.35 -12.47 -18.04
C MET A 575 -8.62 -13.69 -17.50
N PHE A 576 -8.81 -14.81 -18.17
CA PHE A 576 -8.01 -16.02 -17.98
C PHE A 576 -6.97 -16.12 -19.10
N LYS A 577 -5.71 -16.32 -18.72
CA LYS A 577 -4.61 -16.64 -19.63
C LYS A 577 -4.19 -18.09 -19.40
N SER A 578 -4.46 -18.96 -20.37
CA SER A 578 -4.07 -20.36 -20.25
C SER A 578 -2.56 -20.51 -20.34
N ASP A 579 -1.98 -21.36 -19.49
CA ASP A 579 -0.54 -21.54 -19.41
C ASP A 579 -0.09 -22.91 -19.96
N SER A 580 0.51 -22.91 -21.14
CA SER A 580 1.08 -24.11 -21.76
C SER A 580 2.41 -24.57 -21.15
N SER A 581 3.03 -23.77 -20.28
CA SER A 581 4.24 -24.14 -19.53
C SER A 581 3.95 -24.98 -18.29
N GLY A 582 2.69 -25.39 -18.09
CA GLY A 582 2.28 -26.22 -16.96
C GLY A 582 2.26 -25.48 -15.62
N GLY A 583 1.97 -24.18 -15.64
CA GLY A 583 1.80 -23.32 -14.47
C GLY A 583 2.99 -22.43 -14.12
N ALA A 584 4.14 -22.61 -14.80
CA ALA A 584 5.34 -21.83 -14.48
C ALA A 584 5.21 -20.35 -14.89
N ARG A 585 4.58 -20.05 -16.03
CA ARG A 585 4.31 -18.67 -16.45
C ARG A 585 3.25 -18.02 -15.55
N ALA A 586 2.21 -18.77 -15.19
CA ALA A 586 1.19 -18.28 -14.27
C ALA A 586 1.77 -17.94 -12.88
N ALA A 587 2.72 -18.75 -12.39
CA ALA A 587 3.46 -18.47 -11.17
C ALA A 587 4.31 -17.19 -11.30
N ALA A 588 5.11 -17.08 -12.37
CA ALA A 588 5.93 -15.90 -12.63
C ALA A 588 5.10 -14.60 -12.70
N GLU A 589 3.96 -14.63 -13.40
CA GLU A 589 3.07 -13.47 -13.54
C GLU A 589 2.42 -13.07 -12.22
N SER A 590 1.89 -14.05 -11.47
CA SER A 590 1.28 -13.85 -10.15
C SER A 590 2.27 -13.27 -9.16
N ASP A 591 3.46 -13.86 -9.05
CA ASP A 591 4.46 -13.48 -8.06
C ASP A 591 5.09 -12.12 -8.41
N ALA A 592 5.31 -11.84 -9.70
CA ALA A 592 5.75 -10.52 -10.15
C ALA A 592 4.70 -9.43 -9.83
N ALA A 593 3.41 -9.69 -10.03
CA ALA A 593 2.35 -8.75 -9.64
C ALA A 593 2.35 -8.47 -8.12
N ARG A 594 2.64 -9.48 -7.28
CA ARG A 594 2.83 -9.27 -5.84
C ARG A 594 4.04 -8.43 -5.52
N VAL A 595 5.17 -8.66 -6.20
CA VAL A 595 6.38 -7.84 -6.02
C VAL A 595 6.11 -6.39 -6.37
N PHE A 596 5.41 -6.12 -7.47
CA PHE A 596 5.02 -4.76 -7.85
C PHE A 596 4.16 -4.09 -6.77
N ALA A 597 3.14 -4.79 -6.26
CA ALA A 597 2.30 -4.29 -5.18
C ALA A 597 3.10 -4.03 -3.89
N ALA A 598 3.99 -4.94 -3.49
CA ALA A 598 4.85 -4.78 -2.32
C ALA A 598 5.86 -3.64 -2.48
N ALA A 599 6.27 -3.34 -3.71
CA ALA A 599 7.13 -2.20 -4.04
C ALA A 599 6.37 -0.86 -4.08
N GLY A 600 5.07 -0.85 -3.71
CA GLY A 600 4.22 0.34 -3.75
C GLY A 600 3.83 0.77 -5.16
N LEU A 601 3.93 -0.14 -6.15
CA LEU A 601 3.56 0.15 -7.53
C LEU A 601 2.18 -0.42 -7.88
N PRO A 602 1.35 0.37 -8.57
CA PRO A 602 0.07 -0.09 -9.08
C PRO A 602 0.34 -1.13 -10.18
N ALA A 603 -0.16 -2.34 -9.94
CA ALA A 603 -0.20 -3.44 -10.91
C ALA A 603 -1.51 -4.21 -10.74
N VAL A 604 -2.08 -4.69 -11.84
CA VAL A 604 -3.30 -5.51 -11.77
C VAL A 604 -3.00 -6.77 -10.95
N PRO A 605 -3.85 -7.11 -9.95
CA PRO A 605 -3.62 -8.33 -9.19
C PRO A 605 -3.83 -9.56 -10.08
N VAL A 606 -2.85 -10.45 -10.08
CA VAL A 606 -2.88 -11.70 -10.83
C VAL A 606 -2.88 -12.86 -9.85
N TYR A 607 -3.65 -13.90 -10.18
CA TYR A 607 -3.80 -15.13 -9.39
C TYR A 607 -3.59 -16.34 -10.27
N ARG A 608 -3.16 -17.44 -9.67
CA ARG A 608 -3.13 -18.74 -10.34
C ARG A 608 -4.51 -19.39 -10.21
N ALA A 609 -5.00 -19.98 -11.29
CA ALA A 609 -6.29 -20.67 -11.29
C ALA A 609 -6.32 -21.81 -12.31
N THR A 610 -7.32 -22.69 -12.16
CA THR A 610 -7.67 -23.69 -13.17
C THR A 610 -9.06 -23.36 -13.71
N VAL A 611 -9.15 -23.10 -15.01
CA VAL A 611 -10.41 -22.75 -15.67
C VAL A 611 -10.64 -23.75 -16.80
N ALA A 612 -11.81 -24.41 -16.78
CA ALA A 612 -12.17 -25.46 -17.74
C ALA A 612 -11.08 -26.54 -17.90
N GLY A 613 -10.47 -26.98 -16.79
CA GLY A 613 -9.42 -28.00 -16.77
C GLY A 613 -8.04 -27.54 -17.26
N LYS A 614 -7.86 -26.26 -17.60
CA LYS A 614 -6.57 -25.69 -18.00
C LYS A 614 -6.00 -24.85 -16.86
N SER A 615 -4.75 -25.11 -16.48
CA SER A 615 -4.02 -24.24 -15.55
C SER A 615 -3.60 -22.94 -16.24
N GLY A 616 -3.60 -21.84 -15.50
CA GLY A 616 -3.22 -20.53 -16.01
C GLY A 616 -3.28 -19.44 -14.94
N SER A 617 -3.29 -18.20 -15.39
CA SER A 617 -3.49 -17.02 -14.54
C SER A 617 -4.86 -16.40 -14.80
N VAL A 618 -5.49 -15.88 -13.75
CA VAL A 618 -6.67 -15.01 -13.82
C VAL A 618 -6.34 -13.64 -13.29
N GLN A 619 -6.93 -12.62 -13.90
CA GLN A 619 -6.80 -11.24 -13.48
C GLN A 619 -8.09 -10.47 -13.77
N PRO A 620 -8.47 -9.49 -12.95
CA PRO A 620 -9.62 -8.64 -13.25
C PRO A 620 -9.29 -7.71 -14.43
N LEU A 621 -10.30 -7.37 -15.23
CA LEU A 621 -10.16 -6.31 -16.22
C LEU A 621 -10.31 -4.95 -15.55
N VAL A 622 -9.47 -4.01 -15.97
CA VAL A 622 -9.57 -2.61 -15.56
C VAL A 622 -10.51 -1.91 -16.54
N THR A 623 -11.60 -1.37 -16.03
CA THR A 623 -12.62 -0.72 -16.86
C THR A 623 -12.12 0.65 -17.34
N GLN A 624 -12.39 0.96 -18.61
CA GLN A 624 -12.11 2.28 -19.23
C GLN A 624 -10.62 2.68 -19.26
N ALA A 625 -9.69 1.74 -19.08
CA ALA A 625 -8.27 2.00 -19.24
C ALA A 625 -7.82 1.80 -20.70
N ASP A 626 -6.97 2.70 -21.19
CA ASP A 626 -6.36 2.61 -22.51
C ASP A 626 -4.93 2.06 -22.41
N HIS A 627 -4.34 1.64 -23.54
CA HIS A 627 -2.91 1.36 -23.56
C HIS A 627 -2.10 2.63 -23.27
N PHE A 628 -1.00 2.48 -22.55
CA PHE A 628 -0.09 3.58 -22.30
C PHE A 628 0.49 4.11 -23.62
N PRO A 629 0.61 5.44 -23.80
CA PRO A 629 1.07 5.99 -25.07
C PRO A 629 2.51 5.59 -25.36
N ALA A 630 2.74 4.97 -26.52
CA ALA A 630 4.06 4.49 -26.92
C ALA A 630 5.06 5.62 -27.27
N SER A 631 4.57 6.81 -27.63
CA SER A 631 5.42 7.90 -28.09
C SER A 631 5.95 8.77 -26.95
N PRO A 632 7.27 8.93 -26.78
CA PRO A 632 7.85 9.76 -25.74
C PRO A 632 7.48 11.25 -25.85
N LYS A 633 7.07 11.71 -27.04
CA LYS A 633 6.63 13.10 -27.28
C LYS A 633 5.34 13.47 -26.55
N SER A 634 4.58 12.47 -26.08
CA SER A 634 3.31 12.66 -25.39
C SER A 634 3.42 12.60 -23.86
N TRP A 635 4.60 12.30 -23.33
CA TRP A 635 4.78 12.06 -21.89
C TRP A 635 5.00 13.35 -21.11
N GLY A 636 4.36 13.46 -19.95
CA GLY A 636 4.68 14.49 -18.95
C GLY A 636 5.81 14.07 -17.99
N GLN A 637 6.22 14.96 -17.09
CA GLN A 637 7.22 14.64 -16.06
C GLN A 637 6.77 13.49 -15.16
N ALA A 638 5.48 13.46 -14.78
CA ALA A 638 4.94 12.38 -13.94
C ALA A 638 4.98 11.01 -14.64
N ASP A 639 4.85 10.96 -15.97
CA ASP A 639 5.00 9.74 -16.76
C ASP A 639 6.45 9.27 -16.79
N ALA A 640 7.40 10.18 -17.01
CA ALA A 640 8.83 9.86 -16.95
C ALA A 640 9.22 9.30 -15.57
N ASP A 641 8.76 9.93 -14.49
CA ASP A 641 9.01 9.48 -13.13
C ASP A 641 8.34 8.12 -12.84
N ALA A 642 7.13 7.89 -13.36
CA ALA A 642 6.43 6.61 -13.24
C ALA A 642 7.16 5.49 -13.98
N ILE A 643 7.70 5.76 -15.17
CA ILE A 643 8.52 4.82 -15.93
C ILE A 643 9.82 4.50 -15.19
N VAL A 644 10.46 5.48 -14.55
CA VAL A 644 11.65 5.25 -13.69
C VAL A 644 11.30 4.32 -12.53
N ARG A 645 10.18 4.58 -11.83
CA ARG A 645 9.67 3.72 -10.75
C ARG A 645 9.38 2.29 -11.24
N TYR A 646 8.69 2.16 -12.36
CA TYR A 646 8.42 0.89 -13.03
C TYR A 646 9.70 0.13 -13.36
N HIS A 647 10.73 0.82 -13.87
CA HIS A 647 11.99 0.18 -14.23
C HIS A 647 12.66 -0.52 -13.06
N VAL A 648 12.60 0.07 -11.85
CA VAL A 648 13.16 -0.54 -10.64
C VAL A 648 12.49 -1.88 -10.33
N ALA A 649 11.16 -1.92 -10.31
CA ALA A 649 10.43 -3.17 -10.04
C ALA A 649 10.57 -4.18 -11.18
N ALA A 650 10.53 -3.73 -12.44
CA ALA A 650 10.73 -4.58 -13.60
C ALA A 650 12.13 -5.23 -13.58
N TRP A 651 13.17 -4.46 -13.22
CA TRP A 651 14.51 -4.99 -13.02
C TRP A 651 14.57 -5.98 -11.86
N ALA A 652 13.96 -5.67 -10.71
CA ALA A 652 13.93 -6.56 -9.54
C ALA A 652 13.37 -7.96 -9.85
N VAL A 653 12.39 -8.04 -10.77
CA VAL A 653 11.79 -9.30 -11.23
C VAL A 653 12.37 -9.80 -12.56
N SER A 654 13.47 -9.23 -13.06
CA SER A 654 14.09 -9.58 -14.35
C SER A 654 13.08 -9.61 -15.52
N ASN A 655 12.15 -8.64 -15.53
CA ASN A 655 11.20 -8.45 -16.61
C ASN A 655 11.76 -7.47 -17.66
N HIS A 656 11.96 -7.97 -18.87
CA HIS A 656 12.52 -7.23 -20.01
C HIS A 656 11.52 -7.01 -21.14
N ASP A 657 10.23 -7.29 -20.91
CA ASP A 657 9.16 -7.18 -21.90
C ASP A 657 8.24 -5.97 -21.64
N GLY A 658 8.71 -4.94 -20.93
CA GLY A 658 7.90 -3.76 -20.55
C GLY A 658 7.62 -2.79 -21.70
N HIS A 659 6.95 -3.22 -22.77
CA HIS A 659 6.53 -2.35 -23.87
C HIS A 659 5.21 -1.62 -23.57
N ALA A 660 4.86 -0.61 -24.36
CA ALA A 660 3.71 0.27 -24.12
C ALA A 660 2.37 -0.48 -23.93
N ALA A 661 2.14 -1.57 -24.67
CA ALA A 661 0.92 -2.37 -24.50
C ALA A 661 0.85 -3.19 -23.20
N ASN A 662 1.96 -3.35 -22.48
CA ASN A 662 2.03 -4.00 -21.15
C ASN A 662 1.83 -2.99 -20.01
N LEU A 663 1.46 -1.76 -20.36
CA LEU A 663 1.11 -0.69 -19.45
C LEU A 663 -0.25 -0.13 -19.85
N LEU A 664 -1.06 0.19 -18.86
CA LEU A 664 -2.33 0.87 -19.05
C LEU A 664 -2.25 2.31 -18.55
N ARG A 665 -2.98 3.18 -19.24
CA ARG A 665 -3.36 4.52 -18.81
C ARG A 665 -4.73 4.42 -18.14
N THR A 666 -4.83 4.72 -16.85
CA THR A 666 -6.12 4.79 -16.17
C THR A 666 -6.92 6.00 -16.66
N PRO A 667 -8.26 6.03 -16.54
CA PRO A 667 -9.07 7.20 -16.87
C PRO A 667 -8.61 8.48 -16.17
N ALA A 668 -8.11 8.36 -14.94
CA ALA A 668 -7.59 9.49 -14.16
C ALA A 668 -6.18 9.94 -14.58
N GLY A 669 -5.56 9.30 -15.59
CA GLY A 669 -4.27 9.67 -16.13
C GLY A 669 -3.06 8.90 -15.56
N GLY A 670 -3.29 7.94 -14.66
CA GLY A 670 -2.23 7.16 -14.01
C GLY A 670 -1.67 6.02 -14.88
N MET A 671 -0.56 5.41 -14.44
CA MET A 671 0.11 4.31 -15.14
C MET A 671 -0.02 3.01 -14.34
N LEU A 672 -0.45 1.93 -14.98
CA LEU A 672 -0.68 0.63 -14.35
C LEU A 672 0.04 -0.49 -15.11
N ALA A 673 0.77 -1.34 -14.39
CA ALA A 673 1.43 -2.49 -15.00
C ALA A 673 0.48 -3.68 -15.20
N ILE A 674 0.57 -4.30 -16.38
CA ILE A 674 -0.11 -5.54 -16.73
C ILE A 674 0.86 -6.50 -17.45
N ASP A 675 0.42 -7.73 -17.66
CA ASP A 675 1.12 -8.72 -18.50
C ASP A 675 2.58 -9.00 -18.08
N LEU A 676 2.77 -9.36 -16.81
CA LEU A 676 4.08 -9.65 -16.23
C LEU A 676 4.55 -11.09 -16.48
N GLY A 677 3.94 -11.80 -17.44
CA GLY A 677 4.20 -13.23 -17.68
C GLY A 677 5.60 -13.55 -18.21
N GLN A 678 6.39 -12.56 -18.65
CA GLN A 678 7.80 -12.73 -19.02
C GLN A 678 8.78 -12.42 -17.88
N ALA A 679 8.29 -12.14 -16.67
CA ALA A 679 9.14 -11.96 -15.50
C ALA A 679 10.06 -13.17 -15.28
N TYR A 680 11.25 -12.91 -14.76
CA TYR A 680 12.31 -13.87 -14.43
C TYR A 680 12.92 -14.64 -15.58
N LYS A 681 12.43 -14.48 -16.82
CA LYS A 681 12.89 -15.24 -17.99
C LYS A 681 14.40 -15.18 -18.21
N PHE A 682 15.01 -14.04 -17.90
CA PHE A 682 16.44 -13.76 -18.09
C PHE A 682 17.23 -13.73 -16.78
N CYS A 683 16.64 -14.20 -15.67
CA CYS A 683 17.25 -14.15 -14.35
C CYS A 683 18.69 -14.70 -14.36
N ASP A 684 19.65 -13.87 -13.97
CA ASP A 684 21.10 -14.18 -13.83
C ASP A 684 21.85 -14.28 -15.17
N SER A 685 21.16 -13.98 -16.29
CA SER A 685 21.74 -13.79 -17.63
C SER A 685 21.59 -12.35 -18.13
N ASP A 686 20.86 -11.52 -17.38
CA ASP A 686 20.53 -10.15 -17.73
C ASP A 686 21.51 -9.11 -17.19
N LYS A 687 21.47 -7.91 -17.79
CA LYS A 687 22.29 -6.77 -17.39
C LYS A 687 21.44 -5.50 -17.39
N LEU A 688 21.61 -4.67 -16.36
CA LEU A 688 21.00 -3.35 -16.33
C LEU A 688 21.85 -2.41 -17.18
N SER A 689 21.53 -2.32 -18.47
CA SER A 689 22.28 -1.50 -19.44
C SER A 689 21.43 -1.16 -20.66
N MET A 690 21.71 -0.01 -21.30
CA MET A 690 21.08 0.39 -22.56
C MET A 690 21.43 -0.53 -23.73
N SER A 691 22.54 -1.27 -23.62
CA SER A 691 22.97 -2.26 -24.60
C SER A 691 22.28 -3.62 -24.44
N TYR A 692 21.57 -3.85 -23.33
CA TYR A 692 20.90 -5.12 -23.05
C TYR A 692 19.38 -4.94 -23.16
N ASN A 693 18.85 -5.22 -24.35
CA ASN A 693 17.42 -5.12 -24.65
C ASN A 693 16.95 -6.37 -25.42
N PRO A 694 16.82 -7.52 -24.73
CA PRO A 694 16.66 -8.82 -25.39
C PRO A 694 15.32 -8.99 -26.13
N VAL A 695 14.32 -8.15 -25.84
CA VAL A 695 12.99 -8.22 -26.46
C VAL A 695 12.71 -7.02 -27.39
N GLY A 696 13.43 -5.91 -27.22
CA GLY A 696 13.27 -4.71 -28.05
C GLY A 696 12.11 -3.80 -27.61
N SER A 697 12.19 -2.51 -27.95
CA SER A 697 11.07 -1.53 -27.84
C SER A 697 10.39 -1.41 -26.46
N THR A 698 11.13 -1.56 -25.36
CA THR A 698 10.60 -1.33 -24.01
C THR A 698 10.44 0.16 -23.71
N ILE A 699 9.48 0.49 -22.84
CA ILE A 699 9.19 1.87 -22.45
C ILE A 699 10.39 2.52 -21.73
N THR A 700 11.14 1.73 -20.97
CA THR A 700 12.31 2.18 -20.20
C THR A 700 13.44 2.56 -21.14
N HIS A 701 13.77 1.71 -22.12
CA HIS A 701 14.75 2.05 -23.15
C HIS A 701 14.31 3.25 -23.99
N THR A 702 13.01 3.33 -24.32
CA THR A 702 12.45 4.46 -25.06
C THR A 702 12.62 5.78 -24.30
N LEU A 703 12.37 5.79 -22.98
CA LEU A 703 12.61 6.94 -22.11
C LEU A 703 14.06 7.39 -22.12
N TYR A 704 14.99 6.47 -21.89
CA TYR A 704 16.41 6.81 -21.79
C TYR A 704 17.02 7.20 -23.14
N GLN A 705 16.59 6.57 -24.24
CA GLN A 705 16.97 6.99 -25.60
C GLN A 705 16.42 8.39 -25.93
N ALA A 706 15.17 8.68 -25.57
CA ALA A 706 14.58 9.99 -25.75
C ALA A 706 15.32 11.05 -24.91
N HIS A 707 15.76 10.70 -23.71
CA HIS A 707 16.59 11.56 -22.88
C HIS A 707 17.96 11.85 -23.54
N GLN A 708 18.70 10.80 -23.93
CA GLN A 708 20.03 10.94 -24.56
C GLN A 708 19.99 11.70 -25.89
N SER A 709 18.92 11.55 -26.66
CA SER A 709 18.72 12.25 -27.94
C SER A 709 18.10 13.64 -27.80
N GLY A 710 17.70 14.07 -26.60
CA GLY A 710 16.99 15.34 -26.38
C GLY A 710 15.58 15.38 -27.00
N SER A 711 14.96 14.22 -27.22
CA SER A 711 13.64 14.07 -27.87
C SER A 711 12.46 14.10 -26.90
N LEU A 712 12.70 14.30 -25.59
CA LEU A 712 11.65 14.47 -24.60
C LEU A 712 10.98 15.86 -24.72
N PRO A 713 9.70 15.99 -24.34
CA PRO A 713 9.02 17.29 -24.30
C PRO A 713 9.75 18.31 -23.42
N LYS A 714 9.57 19.59 -23.72
CA LYS A 714 10.20 20.68 -22.96
C LYS A 714 9.80 20.59 -21.48
N GLY A 715 10.80 20.55 -20.60
CA GLY A 715 10.60 20.46 -19.14
C GLY A 715 10.48 19.03 -18.60
N VAL A 716 10.49 18.01 -19.46
CA VAL A 716 10.49 16.60 -19.06
C VAL A 716 11.91 16.07 -19.03
N THR A 717 12.31 15.51 -17.89
CA THR A 717 13.65 14.98 -17.65
C THR A 717 13.59 13.61 -16.98
N VAL A 718 14.66 12.84 -17.08
CA VAL A 718 14.81 11.60 -16.30
C VAL A 718 15.33 11.97 -14.93
N ASN A 719 14.55 11.70 -13.89
CA ASN A 719 14.89 12.00 -12.50
C ASN A 719 15.30 10.71 -11.76
N PRO A 720 16.60 10.51 -11.46
CA PRO A 720 17.04 9.36 -10.66
C PRO A 720 16.33 9.23 -9.31
N ALA A 721 16.00 10.36 -8.66
CA ALA A 721 15.39 10.35 -7.33
C ALA A 721 13.99 9.71 -7.32
N ALA A 722 13.30 9.64 -8.47
CA ALA A 722 12.03 8.94 -8.58
C ALA A 722 12.15 7.43 -8.27
N ALA A 723 13.35 6.85 -8.36
CA ALA A 723 13.60 5.45 -8.01
C ALA A 723 13.60 5.18 -6.49
N HIS A 724 13.88 6.19 -5.66
CA HIS A 724 14.07 6.03 -4.21
C HIS A 724 12.93 5.30 -3.50
N PRO A 725 11.65 5.68 -3.67
CA PRO A 725 10.57 5.05 -2.91
C PRO A 725 10.44 3.55 -3.22
N VAL A 726 10.66 3.16 -4.48
CA VAL A 726 10.56 1.76 -4.91
C VAL A 726 11.75 0.95 -4.44
N LEU A 727 12.97 1.52 -4.52
CA LEU A 727 14.18 0.90 -3.97
C LEU A 727 14.01 0.63 -2.47
N ALA A 728 13.62 1.65 -1.70
CA ALA A 728 13.41 1.52 -0.26
C ALA A 728 12.29 0.52 0.07
N ALA A 729 11.18 0.51 -0.67
CA ALA A 729 10.09 -0.44 -0.45
C ALA A 729 10.55 -1.89 -0.67
N ILE A 730 11.30 -2.17 -1.75
CA ILE A 730 11.81 -3.52 -2.03
C ILE A 730 12.87 -3.94 -1.01
N GLU A 731 13.78 -3.05 -0.64
CA GLU A 731 14.83 -3.32 0.35
C GLU A 731 14.27 -3.68 1.72
N LYS A 732 13.18 -3.01 2.14
CA LYS A 732 12.48 -3.27 3.40
C LYS A 732 11.80 -4.64 3.48
N ILE A 733 11.57 -5.34 2.37
CA ILE A 733 10.98 -6.68 2.40
C ILE A 733 12.03 -7.65 2.95
N PRO A 734 11.80 -8.35 4.08
CA PRO A 734 12.76 -9.33 4.59
C PRO A 734 13.09 -10.40 3.55
N ASP A 735 14.35 -10.86 3.50
CA ASP A 735 14.77 -11.87 2.51
C ASP A 735 13.91 -13.14 2.57
N SER A 736 13.49 -13.56 3.77
CA SER A 736 12.57 -14.68 3.97
C SER A 736 11.20 -14.44 3.32
N GLN A 737 10.65 -13.23 3.45
CA GLN A 737 9.41 -12.83 2.80
C GLN A 737 9.58 -12.71 1.28
N TRP A 738 10.71 -12.17 0.80
CA TRP A 738 11.03 -12.11 -0.63
C TRP A 738 11.10 -13.50 -1.23
N ARG A 739 11.79 -14.44 -0.57
CA ARG A 739 11.83 -15.85 -0.97
C ARG A 739 10.43 -16.49 -0.97
N ALA A 740 9.62 -16.23 0.06
CA ALA A 740 8.26 -16.75 0.16
C ALA A 740 7.36 -16.24 -0.98
N MET A 741 7.49 -14.97 -1.37
CA MET A 741 6.75 -14.39 -2.50
C MET A 741 7.11 -15.05 -3.84
N LEU A 742 8.34 -15.55 -3.97
CA LEU A 742 8.88 -16.13 -5.22
C LEU A 742 8.91 -17.66 -5.21
N HIS A 743 8.48 -18.29 -4.11
CA HIS A 743 8.57 -19.74 -3.90
C HIS A 743 7.95 -20.51 -5.07
N ASP A 744 6.76 -20.11 -5.50
CA ASP A 744 6.05 -20.81 -6.56
C ASP A 744 6.69 -20.65 -7.94
N THR A 745 7.18 -19.45 -8.26
CA THR A 745 8.01 -19.20 -9.44
C THR A 745 9.24 -20.11 -9.43
N ALA A 746 9.94 -20.20 -8.30
CA ALA A 746 11.15 -21.01 -8.15
C ALA A 746 10.87 -22.51 -8.31
N HIS A 747 9.98 -23.07 -7.50
CA HIS A 747 9.74 -24.52 -7.50
C HIS A 747 9.01 -25.01 -8.76
N THR A 748 8.02 -24.25 -9.24
CA THR A 748 7.31 -24.61 -10.48
C THR A 748 8.22 -24.46 -11.68
N GLY A 749 8.98 -23.36 -11.77
CA GLY A 749 9.90 -23.11 -12.88
C GLY A 749 11.04 -24.13 -12.93
N ALA A 750 11.64 -24.47 -11.79
CA ALA A 750 12.68 -25.51 -11.71
C ALA A 750 12.14 -26.87 -12.17
N LYS A 751 10.94 -27.25 -11.71
CA LYS A 751 10.28 -28.52 -12.10
C LYS A 751 9.95 -28.57 -13.59
N LYS A 752 9.59 -27.43 -14.19
CA LYS A 752 9.23 -27.34 -15.61
C LYS A 752 10.41 -27.09 -16.55
N GLY A 753 11.59 -26.80 -16.01
CA GLY A 753 12.80 -26.55 -16.81
C GLY A 753 12.69 -25.29 -17.68
N VAL A 754 12.18 -24.19 -17.11
CA VAL A 754 12.04 -22.92 -17.82
C VAL A 754 13.40 -22.30 -18.18
N SER A 755 13.41 -21.21 -18.95
CA SER A 755 14.64 -20.63 -19.56
C SER A 755 15.77 -20.32 -18.58
N TRP A 756 15.47 -19.93 -17.34
CA TRP A 756 16.48 -19.63 -16.32
C TRP A 756 17.00 -20.90 -15.60
N ALA A 757 16.30 -22.03 -15.68
CA ALA A 757 16.63 -23.24 -14.92
C ALA A 757 18.03 -23.82 -15.26
N PRO A 758 18.52 -23.79 -16.52
CA PRO A 758 19.89 -24.19 -16.82
C PRO A 758 20.95 -23.34 -16.10
N ALA A 759 20.78 -22.02 -16.05
CA ALA A 759 21.71 -21.12 -15.36
C ALA A 759 21.72 -21.40 -13.84
N MET A 760 20.54 -21.56 -13.25
CA MET A 760 20.40 -21.89 -11.83
C MET A 760 20.97 -23.27 -11.48
N ARG A 761 20.89 -24.24 -12.39
CA ARG A 761 21.55 -25.53 -12.23
C ARG A 761 23.06 -25.40 -12.17
N GLN A 762 23.66 -24.58 -13.03
CA GLN A 762 25.11 -24.31 -12.98
C GLN A 762 25.51 -23.59 -11.69
N ARG A 763 24.70 -22.63 -11.27
CA ARG A 763 24.88 -21.92 -10.00
C ARG A 763 24.85 -22.88 -8.81
N ALA A 764 23.83 -23.72 -8.71
CA ALA A 764 23.70 -24.74 -7.66
C ALA A 764 24.86 -25.76 -7.70
N ALA A 765 25.27 -26.22 -8.88
CA ALA A 765 26.41 -27.12 -9.04
C ALA A 765 27.69 -26.53 -8.42
N LYS A 766 27.95 -25.25 -8.71
CA LYS A 766 29.08 -24.50 -8.16
C LYS A 766 28.96 -24.35 -6.63
N THR A 767 27.79 -23.95 -6.13
CA THR A 767 27.55 -23.74 -4.69
C THR A 767 27.73 -25.03 -3.87
N HIS A 768 27.27 -26.17 -4.39
CA HIS A 768 27.33 -27.45 -3.69
C HIS A 768 28.57 -28.29 -4.00
N GLY A 769 29.43 -27.86 -4.94
CA GLY A 769 30.61 -28.61 -5.34
C GLY A 769 30.29 -29.96 -6.01
N ILE A 770 29.14 -30.06 -6.70
CA ILE A 770 28.70 -31.30 -7.37
C ILE A 770 28.57 -31.09 -8.89
N PRO A 771 28.70 -32.15 -9.71
CA PRO A 771 28.42 -32.07 -11.14
C PRO A 771 26.98 -31.58 -11.43
N ALA A 772 26.81 -30.80 -12.50
CA ALA A 772 25.52 -30.17 -12.84
C ALA A 772 24.39 -31.18 -13.09
N ASP A 773 24.69 -32.37 -13.61
CA ASP A 773 23.75 -33.48 -13.81
C ASP A 773 23.30 -34.15 -12.49
N LYS A 774 24.00 -33.88 -11.38
CA LYS A 774 23.65 -34.35 -10.02
C LYS A 774 22.85 -33.35 -9.20
N VAL A 775 22.68 -32.12 -9.70
CA VAL A 775 21.89 -31.08 -9.03
C VAL A 775 20.40 -31.44 -9.08
N SER A 776 19.78 -31.55 -7.91
CA SER A 776 18.34 -31.80 -7.78
C SER A 776 17.50 -30.59 -8.18
N THR A 777 16.24 -30.82 -8.56
CA THR A 777 15.27 -29.76 -8.87
C THR A 777 15.08 -28.78 -7.70
N ALA A 778 15.12 -29.27 -6.46
CA ALA A 778 15.03 -28.43 -5.27
C ALA A 778 16.23 -27.47 -5.17
N GLN A 779 17.45 -27.95 -5.40
CA GLN A 779 18.65 -27.10 -5.44
C GLN A 779 18.61 -26.06 -6.56
N VAL A 780 18.03 -26.39 -7.73
CA VAL A 780 17.79 -25.42 -8.81
C VAL A 780 16.81 -24.33 -8.36
N ALA A 781 15.76 -24.67 -7.62
CA ALA A 781 14.80 -23.71 -7.07
C ALA A 781 15.44 -22.82 -6.00
N GLU A 782 16.22 -23.38 -5.07
CA GLU A 782 16.93 -22.60 -4.06
C GLU A 782 17.95 -21.65 -4.69
N ALA A 783 18.70 -22.09 -5.71
CA ALA A 783 19.62 -21.22 -6.43
C ALA A 783 18.92 -20.04 -7.12
N PHE A 784 17.68 -20.23 -7.60
CA PHE A 784 16.85 -19.14 -8.11
C PHE A 784 16.49 -18.14 -7.00
N LEU A 785 16.04 -18.64 -5.85
CA LEU A 785 15.69 -17.80 -4.70
C LEU A 785 16.92 -17.01 -4.19
N ASP A 786 18.10 -17.62 -4.19
CA ASP A 786 19.36 -16.96 -3.85
C ASP A 786 19.69 -15.86 -4.87
N ALA A 787 19.61 -16.16 -6.17
CA ALA A 787 19.84 -15.17 -7.23
C ALA A 787 18.84 -13.99 -7.15
N ALA A 788 17.59 -14.25 -6.77
CA ALA A 788 16.58 -13.22 -6.58
C ALA A 788 16.88 -12.33 -5.34
N VAL A 789 17.39 -12.91 -4.26
CA VAL A 789 17.84 -12.15 -3.07
C VAL A 789 19.08 -11.32 -3.39
N ASP A 790 20.06 -11.88 -4.10
CA ASP A 790 21.25 -11.14 -4.53
C ASP A 790 20.87 -9.95 -5.42
N ARG A 791 19.97 -10.17 -6.38
CA ARG A 791 19.45 -9.10 -7.23
C ARG A 791 18.77 -8.02 -6.38
N LYS A 792 17.95 -8.40 -5.40
CA LYS A 792 17.32 -7.47 -4.45
C LYS A 792 18.36 -6.64 -3.70
N LYS A 793 19.39 -7.28 -3.11
CA LYS A 793 20.46 -6.60 -2.35
C LYS A 793 21.30 -5.66 -3.23
N GLY A 794 21.48 -6.00 -4.50
CA GLY A 794 22.25 -5.19 -5.45
C GLY A 794 21.48 -4.05 -6.13
N LEU A 795 20.16 -3.92 -5.92
CA LEU A 795 19.28 -3.01 -6.68
C LEU A 795 19.78 -1.56 -6.69
N ARG A 796 20.02 -0.97 -5.52
CA ARG A 796 20.42 0.43 -5.40
C ARG A 796 21.78 0.71 -6.01
N GLN A 797 22.74 -0.18 -5.82
CA GLN A 797 24.06 -0.08 -6.45
C GLN A 797 23.95 -0.18 -7.98
N ALA A 798 23.12 -1.10 -8.49
CA ALA A 798 22.90 -1.28 -9.91
C ALA A 798 22.30 0.00 -10.54
N PHE A 799 21.25 0.56 -9.94
CA PHE A 799 20.62 1.79 -10.46
C PHE A 799 21.51 3.03 -10.31
N THR A 800 22.29 3.12 -9.23
CA THR A 800 23.30 4.19 -9.09
C THR A 800 24.33 4.12 -10.21
N THR A 801 24.83 2.92 -10.51
CA THR A 801 25.82 2.67 -11.58
C THR A 801 25.22 2.95 -12.96
N PHE A 802 24.00 2.49 -13.21
CA PHE A 802 23.30 2.70 -14.48
C PHE A 802 23.01 4.18 -14.73
N PHE A 803 22.42 4.89 -13.76
CA PHE A 803 22.11 6.31 -13.91
C PHE A 803 23.35 7.21 -13.92
N GLY A 804 24.30 6.97 -13.02
CA GLY A 804 25.49 7.81 -12.88
C GLY A 804 26.59 7.50 -13.88
N GLY A 805 26.80 6.22 -14.20
CA GLY A 805 27.84 5.76 -15.11
C GLY A 805 27.40 5.78 -16.57
N GLU A 806 26.34 5.04 -16.91
CA GLU A 806 25.93 4.87 -18.31
C GLU A 806 25.10 6.05 -18.83
N LEU A 807 24.10 6.51 -18.07
CA LEU A 807 23.26 7.64 -18.48
C LEU A 807 23.82 9.02 -18.09
N LYS A 808 24.83 9.07 -17.21
CA LYS A 808 25.49 10.31 -16.72
C LYS A 808 24.49 11.33 -16.15
N LEU A 809 23.46 10.85 -15.47
CA LEU A 809 22.41 11.69 -14.88
C LEU A 809 22.89 12.38 -13.60
N PRO A 810 22.65 13.69 -13.44
CA PRO A 810 22.96 14.39 -12.20
C PRO A 810 22.10 13.84 -11.05
N GLY A 811 22.66 13.81 -9.84
CA GLY A 811 21.96 13.31 -8.66
C GLY A 811 21.87 11.78 -8.56
N ALA A 812 22.41 11.00 -9.51
CA ALA A 812 22.40 9.54 -9.39
C ALA A 812 23.09 9.02 -8.11
N SER A 813 24.16 9.69 -7.65
CA SER A 813 24.86 9.34 -6.41
C SER A 813 24.03 9.55 -5.14
N THR A 814 22.95 10.35 -5.19
CA THR A 814 22.05 10.50 -4.04
C THR A 814 21.26 9.23 -3.78
N LEU A 815 21.14 8.33 -4.77
CA LEU A 815 20.53 7.02 -4.58
C LEU A 815 21.22 6.22 -3.48
N LEU A 816 22.53 6.34 -3.29
CA LEU A 816 23.25 5.66 -2.21
C LEU A 816 22.97 6.25 -0.83
N LYS A 817 22.50 7.51 -0.75
CA LYS A 817 22.30 8.24 0.51
C LYS A 817 20.92 8.02 1.15
N GLY A 818 19.95 7.49 0.41
CA GLY A 818 18.56 7.31 0.87
C GLY A 818 18.21 5.88 1.30
N GLY A 819 19.15 5.19 1.94
CA GLY A 819 18.98 3.84 2.50
C GLY A 819 19.41 3.77 3.97
N GLN A 820 19.40 4.92 4.66
CA GLN A 820 19.52 5.04 6.11
C GLN A 820 18.13 5.29 6.67
#